data_AF-A0A397INX2-F1
#
_entry.id   AF-A0A397INX2-F1
#
_cell.length_a   1.000
_cell.length_b   1.000
_cell.length_c   1.000
_cell.angle_alpha   90.00
_cell.angle_beta   90.00
_cell.angle_gamma   90.00
#
_symmetry.space_group_name_H-M   'P 1'
#
loop_
_entity.id
_entity.type
_entity.pdbx_description
1 polymer ?
#
loop_
_entity_poly.entity_id
_entity_poly.type
_entity_poly.pdbx_seq_one_letter_code
_entity_poly.pdbx_strand_id
1 'polypeptide(L)'
;MTLKFFDKLSRNFIELLSDKDDYNVIIIIKNEKSFTAHSNVLKCRSPYFRKELKNIIPNENNIKTITIPNISKKIFDVILEYIYGGIVDLENVETKFIFDLMMTASEFEIEELTKKLENLLIETKSSWLKSHFSLVYRSIFSGNNFSDLEKFCNDIVVKYPNLIFDAQDFTSLQESALISLLKRDDLQLKEVIIWEYVIKWGIAQNSTLPVDFNEWTKENFITLKTTLQQCMPLIRYFHISNADFWSKVEPYKKIFDKQLWKDLNQHLIVPDQPVKSKILPPRSILIQELPTRTTGQAKHSTTRTTEQAKYSTTDLEKFCNDIVVKYPNLIFDAQDFTSLQESALISLLKRDDLQLKEVIIWEYVIKWGIAQNSTLPVDFNEWTKENFITLKTTLQQCMPLIRYFHISNADFWSKVEPYKKIFDKQLWKDLNQHLIVPDQPVKSKILPPRSILIQELPTRTTGQAKHSTTRTTEQAKYSTTPTTEQAKHSTSHTTEQVKHSTRSTEQTEFSTIITQEHVAEISSWIDRKSSPYSLYVPYKFVLILRGSVNGFEPQTFWDTCHGHSGTVVVMKVKGTDEILGGYNPLIWDANAVNIPGYGGCWEKTNDSFIFSLKNGNIQNSILSRVKIRDYAIFNAYKNYQIHYGPHFGHNLCMYSSSSNFTFDDNMCSNYDGHYEKHIRTTSGEFSIVDYEVFKVIITG
;
A
#
# COMPACT_ATOMS: atom_id res chain seq x y z
N MET A 1 -29.71 -59.48 -30.17
CA MET A 1 -30.10 -58.11 -30.60
C MET A 1 -31.06 -57.56 -29.56
N THR A 2 -30.96 -56.28 -29.20
CA THR A 2 -31.81 -55.69 -28.16
C THR A 2 -32.53 -54.46 -28.72
N LEU A 3 -33.85 -54.54 -28.85
CA LEU A 3 -34.68 -53.40 -29.22
C LEU A 3 -34.92 -52.53 -27.98
N LYS A 4 -34.91 -51.21 -28.14
CA LYS A 4 -35.07 -50.22 -27.07
C LYS A 4 -36.14 -49.21 -27.50
N PHE A 5 -37.10 -48.93 -26.63
CA PHE A 5 -38.26 -48.07 -26.90
C PHE A 5 -38.37 -46.91 -25.90
N PHE A 6 -37.22 -46.40 -25.44
CA PHE A 6 -37.13 -45.46 -24.33
C PHE A 6 -37.84 -44.13 -24.64
N ASP A 7 -37.84 -43.66 -25.88
CA ASP A 7 -38.38 -42.35 -26.26
C ASP A 7 -39.92 -42.25 -26.17
N LYS A 8 -40.65 -43.38 -26.22
CA LYS A 8 -42.09 -43.40 -25.92
C LYS A 8 -42.35 -43.67 -24.44
N LEU A 9 -41.57 -44.53 -23.78
CA LEU A 9 -41.64 -44.72 -22.33
C LEU A 9 -41.42 -43.39 -21.57
N SER A 10 -40.41 -42.62 -21.97
CA SER A 10 -40.11 -41.26 -21.49
C SER A 10 -41.33 -40.33 -21.63
N ARG A 11 -41.90 -40.24 -22.84
CA ARG A 11 -43.10 -39.43 -23.10
C ARG A 11 -44.32 -39.91 -22.32
N ASN A 12 -44.51 -41.22 -22.13
CA ASN A 12 -45.59 -41.76 -21.28
C ASN A 12 -45.46 -41.32 -19.81
N PHE A 13 -44.25 -41.10 -19.30
CA PHE A 13 -44.06 -40.52 -17.96
C PHE A 13 -44.34 -39.00 -17.95
N ILE A 14 -44.02 -38.25 -19.00
CA ILE A 14 -44.39 -36.82 -19.11
C ILE A 14 -45.92 -36.65 -19.26
N GLU A 15 -46.57 -37.54 -20.01
CA GLU A 15 -48.04 -37.65 -20.11
C GLU A 15 -48.63 -37.86 -18.70
N LEU A 16 -48.16 -38.87 -17.95
CA LEU A 16 -48.59 -39.15 -16.56
C LEU A 16 -48.38 -37.97 -15.58
N LEU A 17 -47.31 -37.19 -15.73
CA LEU A 17 -47.09 -35.96 -14.95
C LEU A 17 -48.12 -34.86 -15.27
N SER A 18 -48.57 -34.81 -16.53
CA SER A 18 -49.48 -33.79 -17.06
C SER A 18 -50.94 -34.08 -16.74
N ASP A 19 -51.34 -35.34 -16.80
CA ASP A 19 -52.71 -35.83 -16.54
C ASP A 19 -53.09 -35.77 -15.04
N LYS A 20 -52.10 -35.99 -14.16
CA LYS A 20 -52.20 -35.90 -12.69
C LYS A 20 -53.05 -36.97 -12.01
N ASP A 21 -53.33 -38.08 -12.69
CA ASP A 21 -53.85 -39.29 -12.05
C ASP A 21 -52.85 -39.85 -11.01
N ASP A 22 -53.34 -40.62 -10.04
CA ASP A 22 -52.59 -41.39 -9.02
C ASP A 22 -51.44 -40.67 -8.27
N TYR A 23 -51.43 -39.34 -8.25
CA TYR A 23 -50.43 -38.56 -7.52
C TYR A 23 -50.52 -38.80 -6.00
N ASN A 24 -49.35 -38.91 -5.35
CA ASN A 24 -49.24 -39.06 -3.89
C ASN A 24 -48.25 -38.10 -3.23
N VAL A 25 -47.79 -37.10 -3.98
CA VAL A 25 -47.00 -35.97 -3.50
C VAL A 25 -47.61 -34.66 -3.97
N ILE A 26 -47.73 -33.70 -3.07
CA ILE A 26 -47.94 -32.29 -3.38
C ILE A 26 -46.63 -31.54 -3.08
N ILE A 27 -46.17 -30.73 -4.03
CA ILE A 27 -44.95 -29.91 -3.90
C ILE A 27 -45.35 -28.44 -3.97
N ILE A 28 -45.22 -27.72 -2.87
CA ILE A 28 -45.59 -26.30 -2.77
C ILE A 28 -44.34 -25.45 -2.95
N ILE A 29 -44.32 -24.59 -3.98
CA ILE A 29 -43.25 -23.61 -4.18
C ILE A 29 -43.68 -22.26 -3.61
N LYS A 30 -42.82 -21.67 -2.77
CA LYS A 30 -42.98 -20.32 -2.17
C LYS A 30 -44.34 -20.06 -1.50
N ASN A 31 -45.01 -21.10 -1.01
CA ASN A 31 -46.36 -21.06 -0.44
C ASN A 31 -47.47 -20.57 -1.40
N GLU A 32 -47.20 -20.46 -2.71
CA GLU A 32 -48.19 -19.97 -3.69
C GLU A 32 -48.86 -21.08 -4.50
N LYS A 33 -48.06 -22.01 -5.06
CA LYS A 33 -48.52 -22.94 -6.11
C LYS A 33 -48.05 -24.35 -5.84
N SER A 34 -48.97 -25.29 -6.00
CA SER A 34 -48.78 -26.72 -5.83
C SER A 34 -48.51 -27.42 -7.17
N PHE A 35 -47.60 -28.39 -7.13
CA PHE A 35 -47.44 -29.43 -8.14
C PHE A 35 -47.91 -30.76 -7.59
N THR A 36 -48.50 -31.59 -8.44
CA THR A 36 -48.89 -32.97 -8.17
C THR A 36 -47.84 -33.91 -8.75
N ALA A 37 -47.31 -34.82 -7.94
CA ALA A 37 -46.23 -35.72 -8.36
C ALA A 37 -46.33 -37.11 -7.72
N HIS A 38 -45.56 -38.05 -8.24
CA HIS A 38 -45.55 -39.46 -7.87
C HIS A 38 -44.27 -39.77 -7.09
N SER A 39 -44.40 -40.12 -5.81
CA SER A 39 -43.23 -40.28 -4.93
C SER A 39 -42.23 -41.32 -5.44
N ASN A 40 -42.69 -42.38 -6.12
CA ASN A 40 -41.81 -43.43 -6.65
C ASN A 40 -40.91 -42.92 -7.79
N VAL A 41 -41.40 -42.03 -8.66
CA VAL A 41 -40.59 -41.44 -9.75
C VAL A 41 -39.54 -40.50 -9.16
N LEU A 42 -39.98 -39.57 -8.30
CA LEU A 42 -39.09 -38.62 -7.59
C LEU A 42 -37.96 -39.34 -6.84
N LYS A 43 -38.29 -40.36 -6.02
CA LYS A 43 -37.32 -41.16 -5.25
C LYS A 43 -36.36 -41.97 -6.13
N CYS A 44 -36.67 -42.24 -7.40
CA CYS A 44 -35.83 -43.01 -8.31
C CYS A 44 -34.83 -42.16 -9.09
N ARG A 45 -35.09 -40.86 -9.28
CA ARG A 45 -34.19 -39.95 -10.03
C ARG A 45 -33.50 -38.89 -9.16
N SER A 46 -33.93 -38.69 -7.92
CA SER A 46 -33.31 -37.75 -6.98
C SER A 46 -33.04 -38.39 -5.60
N PRO A 47 -31.77 -38.42 -5.15
CA PRO A 47 -31.41 -38.77 -3.78
C PRO A 47 -32.02 -37.82 -2.74
N TYR A 48 -32.16 -36.53 -3.05
CA TYR A 48 -32.84 -35.54 -2.20
C TYR A 48 -34.29 -35.96 -1.92
N PHE A 49 -35.10 -36.17 -2.98
CA PHE A 49 -36.49 -36.61 -2.79
C PHE A 49 -36.59 -38.01 -2.17
N ARG A 50 -35.57 -38.86 -2.30
CA ARG A 50 -35.47 -40.13 -1.58
C ARG A 50 -35.28 -39.97 -0.08
N LYS A 51 -34.50 -38.98 0.38
CA LYS A 51 -34.35 -38.65 1.81
C LYS A 51 -35.62 -37.99 2.35
N GLU A 52 -36.11 -36.97 1.65
CA GLU A 52 -37.21 -36.12 2.10
C GLU A 52 -38.53 -36.89 2.21
N LEU A 53 -38.95 -37.56 1.13
CA LEU A 53 -40.22 -38.31 1.09
C LEU A 53 -40.20 -39.61 1.92
N LYS A 54 -39.07 -39.96 2.54
CA LYS A 54 -38.97 -41.05 3.53
C LYS A 54 -39.56 -40.61 4.87
N ASN A 55 -39.21 -39.42 5.34
CA ASN A 55 -39.48 -38.96 6.70
C ASN A 55 -40.88 -38.35 6.85
N ILE A 56 -41.47 -37.86 5.75
CA ILE A 56 -42.75 -37.15 5.77
C ILE A 56 -43.92 -38.11 6.00
N ILE A 57 -44.75 -37.78 6.98
CA ILE A 57 -46.02 -38.44 7.27
C ILE A 57 -47.06 -37.97 6.23
N PRO A 58 -47.79 -38.86 5.56
CA PRO A 58 -48.87 -38.47 4.65
C PRO A 58 -50.11 -37.99 5.42
N ASN A 59 -50.99 -37.25 4.74
CA ASN A 59 -52.31 -36.90 5.27
C ASN A 59 -53.31 -38.08 5.17
N GLU A 60 -54.56 -37.84 5.59
CA GLU A 60 -55.67 -38.80 5.59
C GLU A 60 -55.94 -39.42 4.20
N ASN A 61 -55.64 -38.69 3.11
CA ASN A 61 -55.78 -39.16 1.73
C ASN A 61 -54.51 -39.88 1.21
N ASN A 62 -53.58 -40.26 2.09
CA ASN A 62 -52.25 -40.81 1.79
C ASN A 62 -51.31 -39.89 0.98
N ILE A 63 -51.62 -38.60 0.85
CA ILE A 63 -50.81 -37.62 0.11
C ILE A 63 -49.72 -37.04 1.03
N LYS A 64 -48.47 -37.01 0.56
CA LYS A 64 -47.35 -36.33 1.24
C LYS A 64 -47.18 -34.90 0.70
N THR A 65 -47.04 -33.91 1.58
CA THR A 65 -46.74 -32.53 1.16
C THR A 65 -45.29 -32.17 1.47
N ILE A 66 -44.59 -31.60 0.49
CA ILE A 66 -43.30 -30.90 0.68
C ILE A 66 -43.46 -29.43 0.31
N THR A 67 -42.75 -28.56 1.02
CA THR A 67 -42.66 -27.12 0.72
C THR A 67 -41.22 -26.79 0.38
N ILE A 68 -40.98 -26.29 -0.83
CA ILE A 68 -39.63 -25.93 -1.29
C ILE A 68 -39.55 -24.40 -1.42
N PRO A 69 -38.75 -23.72 -0.58
CA PRO A 69 -38.58 -22.28 -0.66
C PRO A 69 -37.74 -21.86 -1.88
N ASN A 70 -37.75 -20.56 -2.18
CA ASN A 70 -36.78 -19.85 -3.03
C ASN A 70 -36.66 -20.21 -4.54
N ILE A 71 -37.07 -21.40 -5.00
CA ILE A 71 -36.98 -21.81 -6.41
C ILE A 71 -38.00 -21.08 -7.31
N SER A 72 -37.68 -20.95 -8.60
CA SER A 72 -38.58 -20.42 -9.66
C SER A 72 -39.47 -21.53 -10.24
N LYS A 73 -40.77 -21.27 -10.43
CA LYS A 73 -41.70 -22.26 -11.02
C LYS A 73 -41.16 -22.86 -12.32
N LYS A 74 -40.70 -22.02 -13.25
CA LYS A 74 -40.17 -22.45 -14.56
C LYS A 74 -38.97 -23.39 -14.45
N ILE A 75 -38.12 -23.21 -13.44
CA ILE A 75 -36.97 -24.11 -13.22
C ILE A 75 -37.47 -25.45 -12.68
N PHE A 76 -38.44 -25.42 -11.76
CA PHE A 76 -39.01 -26.65 -11.21
C PHE A 76 -39.86 -27.44 -12.22
N ASP A 77 -40.55 -26.75 -13.13
CA ASP A 77 -41.22 -27.35 -14.29
C ASP A 77 -40.23 -28.26 -15.06
N VAL A 78 -39.08 -27.70 -15.46
CA VAL A 78 -38.02 -28.41 -16.19
C VAL A 78 -37.36 -29.53 -15.36
N ILE A 79 -37.19 -29.34 -14.05
CA ILE A 79 -36.69 -30.40 -13.16
C ILE A 79 -37.66 -31.60 -13.09
N LEU A 80 -38.98 -31.36 -13.08
CA LEU A 80 -39.96 -32.44 -13.13
C LEU A 80 -39.97 -33.14 -14.50
N GLU A 81 -39.92 -32.40 -15.60
CA GLU A 81 -39.82 -32.98 -16.96
C GLU A 81 -38.56 -33.86 -17.11
N TYR A 82 -37.42 -33.44 -16.54
CA TYR A 82 -36.22 -34.25 -16.46
C TYR A 82 -36.39 -35.51 -15.58
N ILE A 83 -37.03 -35.38 -14.41
CA ILE A 83 -37.25 -36.52 -13.50
C ILE A 83 -38.18 -37.56 -14.13
N TYR A 84 -39.19 -37.15 -14.90
CA TYR A 84 -40.15 -38.06 -15.52
C TYR A 84 -39.67 -38.60 -16.87
N GLY A 85 -39.27 -37.73 -17.80
CA GLY A 85 -38.89 -38.13 -19.15
C GLY A 85 -37.39 -38.18 -19.43
N GLY A 86 -36.54 -37.58 -18.59
CA GLY A 86 -35.11 -37.38 -18.89
C GLY A 86 -34.85 -36.32 -19.96
N ILE A 87 -35.83 -35.46 -20.26
CA ILE A 87 -35.77 -34.41 -21.28
C ILE A 87 -35.57 -33.06 -20.58
N VAL A 88 -34.76 -32.18 -21.17
CA VAL A 88 -34.60 -30.77 -20.80
C VAL A 88 -34.49 -29.98 -22.10
N ASP A 89 -35.45 -29.11 -22.37
CA ASP A 89 -35.37 -28.14 -23.45
C ASP A 89 -34.61 -26.88 -22.99
N LEU A 90 -33.69 -26.39 -23.84
CA LEU A 90 -32.89 -25.19 -23.64
C LEU A 90 -32.91 -24.27 -24.88
N GLU A 91 -33.76 -24.54 -25.87
CA GLU A 91 -33.89 -23.70 -27.05
C GLU A 91 -34.39 -22.30 -26.68
N ASN A 92 -33.68 -21.27 -27.14
CA ASN A 92 -33.97 -19.85 -26.87
C ASN A 92 -33.96 -19.46 -25.37
N VAL A 93 -33.39 -20.29 -24.50
CA VAL A 93 -33.30 -20.04 -23.05
C VAL A 93 -32.10 -19.15 -22.69
N GLU A 94 -32.32 -18.17 -21.81
CA GLU A 94 -31.27 -17.29 -21.29
C GLU A 94 -30.20 -18.05 -20.49
N THR A 95 -28.92 -17.69 -20.65
CA THR A 95 -27.81 -18.31 -19.91
C THR A 95 -28.00 -18.28 -18.38
N LYS A 96 -28.60 -17.21 -17.84
CA LYS A 96 -28.90 -17.09 -16.40
C LYS A 96 -29.85 -18.22 -15.94
N PHE A 97 -30.84 -18.58 -16.74
CA PHE A 97 -31.75 -19.69 -16.44
C PHE A 97 -31.03 -21.04 -16.51
N ILE A 98 -30.15 -21.25 -17.50
CA ILE A 98 -29.34 -22.47 -17.59
C ILE A 98 -28.44 -22.62 -16.33
N PHE A 99 -27.87 -21.52 -15.87
CA PHE A 99 -27.08 -21.46 -14.64
C PHE A 99 -27.92 -21.72 -13.37
N ASP A 100 -29.08 -21.08 -13.23
CA ASP A 100 -29.97 -21.31 -12.08
C ASP A 100 -30.51 -22.76 -12.07
N LEU A 101 -30.82 -23.33 -13.24
CA LEU A 101 -31.23 -24.73 -13.40
C LEU A 101 -30.10 -25.69 -13.01
N MET A 102 -28.84 -25.39 -13.34
CA MET A 102 -27.68 -26.17 -12.89
C MET A 102 -27.55 -26.16 -11.36
N MET A 103 -27.72 -24.99 -10.73
CA MET A 103 -27.69 -24.87 -9.27
C MET A 103 -28.81 -25.67 -8.60
N THR A 104 -30.05 -25.56 -9.09
CA THR A 104 -31.20 -26.31 -8.56
C THR A 104 -31.12 -27.82 -8.85
N ALA A 105 -30.59 -28.25 -10.00
CA ALA A 105 -30.34 -29.67 -10.26
C ALA A 105 -29.36 -30.25 -9.24
N SER A 106 -28.34 -29.48 -8.84
CA SER A 106 -27.37 -29.87 -7.82
C SER A 106 -27.97 -29.92 -6.41
N GLU A 107 -28.80 -28.93 -6.05
CA GLU A 107 -29.59 -28.91 -4.80
C GLU A 107 -30.47 -30.16 -4.62
N PHE A 108 -31.04 -30.69 -5.71
CA PHE A 108 -31.81 -31.93 -5.70
C PHE A 108 -30.98 -33.22 -5.88
N GLU A 109 -29.65 -33.13 -5.76
CA GLU A 109 -28.69 -34.23 -5.90
C GLU A 109 -28.74 -34.93 -7.28
N ILE A 110 -29.09 -34.19 -8.34
CA ILE A 110 -29.22 -34.70 -9.71
C ILE A 110 -27.90 -34.54 -10.47
N GLU A 111 -26.90 -35.37 -10.13
CA GLU A 111 -25.53 -35.29 -10.66
C GLU A 111 -25.48 -35.32 -12.20
N GLU A 112 -26.22 -36.23 -12.83
CA GLU A 112 -26.27 -36.43 -14.30
C GLU A 112 -26.63 -35.13 -15.06
N LEU A 113 -27.71 -34.45 -14.63
CA LEU A 113 -28.13 -33.18 -15.21
C LEU A 113 -27.16 -32.05 -14.86
N THR A 114 -26.75 -31.98 -13.58
CA THR A 114 -25.84 -30.95 -13.08
C THR A 114 -24.57 -30.89 -13.91
N LYS A 115 -23.90 -32.04 -14.08
CA LYS A 115 -22.65 -32.14 -14.84
C LYS A 115 -22.84 -31.86 -16.33
N LYS A 116 -24.00 -32.19 -16.90
CA LYS A 116 -24.30 -31.89 -18.30
C LYS A 116 -24.50 -30.39 -18.55
N LEU A 117 -25.13 -29.69 -17.61
CA LEU A 117 -25.31 -28.23 -17.66
C LEU A 117 -24.01 -27.47 -17.36
N GLU A 118 -23.20 -27.93 -16.40
CA GLU A 118 -21.88 -27.37 -16.07
C GLU A 118 -20.97 -27.34 -17.31
N ASN A 119 -20.83 -28.49 -17.99
CA ASN A 119 -20.04 -28.58 -19.22
C ASN A 119 -20.62 -27.70 -20.35
N LEU A 120 -21.95 -27.69 -20.55
CA LEU A 120 -22.60 -26.84 -21.54
C LEU A 120 -22.32 -25.34 -21.33
N LEU A 121 -22.32 -24.88 -20.08
CA LEU A 121 -22.01 -23.50 -19.70
C LEU A 121 -20.54 -23.15 -19.96
N ILE A 122 -19.61 -24.04 -19.62
CA ILE A 122 -18.17 -23.85 -19.86
C ILE A 122 -17.86 -23.85 -21.36
N GLU A 123 -18.35 -24.84 -22.11
CA GLU A 123 -18.10 -25.00 -23.55
C GLU A 123 -18.73 -23.86 -24.38
N THR A 124 -20.01 -23.55 -24.15
CA THR A 124 -20.79 -22.69 -25.06
C THR A 124 -21.10 -21.29 -24.53
N LYS A 125 -20.96 -21.05 -23.21
CA LYS A 125 -21.37 -19.79 -22.55
C LYS A 125 -20.24 -19.12 -21.76
N SER A 126 -18.98 -19.48 -22.00
CA SER A 126 -17.81 -18.96 -21.27
C SER A 126 -17.67 -17.43 -21.25
N SER A 127 -18.21 -16.71 -22.25
CA SER A 127 -18.28 -15.24 -22.26
C SER A 127 -19.22 -14.68 -21.18
N TRP A 128 -20.37 -15.32 -20.97
CA TRP A 128 -21.32 -14.95 -19.92
C TRP A 128 -20.76 -15.28 -18.52
N LEU A 129 -20.13 -16.45 -18.36
CA LEU A 129 -19.47 -16.83 -17.10
C LEU A 129 -18.37 -15.83 -16.71
N LYS A 130 -17.63 -15.30 -17.69
CA LYS A 130 -16.60 -14.26 -17.47
C LYS A 130 -17.20 -12.90 -17.10
N SER A 131 -18.32 -12.49 -17.70
CA SER A 131 -18.96 -11.21 -17.37
C SER A 131 -19.74 -11.25 -16.04
N HIS A 132 -20.12 -12.44 -15.57
CA HIS A 132 -20.83 -12.65 -14.31
C HIS A 132 -19.93 -13.30 -13.23
N PHE A 133 -18.62 -13.03 -13.28
CA PHE A 133 -17.61 -13.79 -12.55
C PHE A 133 -17.88 -13.92 -11.04
N SER A 134 -18.18 -12.80 -10.35
CA SER A 134 -18.45 -12.82 -8.90
C SER A 134 -19.63 -13.71 -8.55
N LEU A 135 -20.75 -13.59 -9.28
CA LEU A 135 -21.93 -14.45 -9.11
C LEU A 135 -21.57 -15.94 -9.27
N VAL A 136 -20.87 -16.29 -10.36
CA VAL A 136 -20.49 -17.68 -10.64
C VAL A 136 -19.59 -18.22 -9.52
N TYR A 137 -18.56 -17.47 -9.13
CA TYR A 137 -17.62 -17.88 -8.08
C TYR A 137 -18.31 -18.02 -6.71
N ARG A 138 -19.20 -17.09 -6.35
CA ARG A 138 -19.96 -17.15 -5.08
C ARG A 138 -20.92 -18.35 -5.03
N SER A 139 -21.56 -18.68 -6.15
CA SER A 139 -22.49 -19.80 -6.25
C SER A 139 -21.82 -21.18 -6.16
N ILE A 140 -20.68 -21.40 -6.84
CA ILE A 140 -20.07 -22.75 -6.86
C ILE A 140 -19.65 -23.27 -5.49
N PHE A 141 -19.31 -22.40 -4.54
CA PHE A 141 -18.97 -22.81 -3.16
C PHE A 141 -20.17 -23.01 -2.24
N SER A 142 -21.41 -22.82 -2.70
CA SER A 142 -22.62 -22.82 -1.85
C SER A 142 -23.13 -24.21 -1.42
N GLY A 143 -22.24 -25.20 -1.32
CA GLY A 143 -22.54 -26.54 -0.79
C GLY A 143 -22.35 -27.72 -1.77
N ASN A 144 -22.04 -27.46 -3.05
CA ASN A 144 -21.97 -28.48 -4.11
C ASN A 144 -20.58 -28.53 -4.78
N ASN A 145 -20.23 -29.67 -5.37
CA ASN A 145 -18.88 -29.93 -5.92
C ASN A 145 -18.80 -29.67 -7.43
N PHE A 146 -18.84 -28.40 -7.85
CA PHE A 146 -18.68 -27.98 -9.24
C PHE A 146 -17.20 -27.92 -9.65
N SER A 147 -16.52 -29.06 -9.72
CA SER A 147 -15.06 -29.11 -9.89
C SER A 147 -14.56 -28.57 -11.23
N ASP A 148 -15.34 -28.72 -12.30
CA ASP A 148 -14.94 -28.28 -13.65
C ASP A 148 -15.14 -26.75 -13.78
N LEU A 149 -16.20 -26.21 -13.18
CA LEU A 149 -16.46 -24.76 -13.11
C LEU A 149 -15.56 -24.05 -12.09
N GLU A 150 -15.21 -24.67 -10.96
CA GLU A 150 -14.20 -24.14 -10.03
C GLU A 150 -12.84 -24.04 -10.73
N LYS A 151 -12.45 -25.06 -11.49
CA LYS A 151 -11.22 -25.03 -12.30
C LYS A 151 -11.26 -23.91 -13.34
N PHE A 152 -12.35 -23.81 -14.12
CA PHE A 152 -12.54 -22.73 -15.11
C PHE A 152 -12.41 -21.34 -14.46
N CYS A 153 -13.03 -21.14 -13.30
CA CYS A 153 -12.93 -19.90 -12.56
C CYS A 153 -11.52 -19.65 -12.01
N ASN A 154 -10.87 -20.66 -11.44
CA ASN A 154 -9.51 -20.59 -10.93
C ASN A 154 -8.49 -20.18 -12.03
N ASP A 155 -8.60 -20.74 -13.24
CA ASP A 155 -7.77 -20.38 -14.40
C ASP A 155 -7.93 -18.90 -14.87
N ILE A 156 -8.99 -18.23 -14.41
CA ILE A 156 -9.27 -16.80 -14.61
C ILE A 156 -8.76 -15.97 -13.44
N VAL A 157 -9.04 -16.36 -12.18
CA VAL A 157 -8.58 -15.64 -10.96
C VAL A 157 -7.08 -15.42 -10.94
N VAL A 158 -6.29 -16.40 -11.40
CA VAL A 158 -4.83 -16.28 -11.50
C VAL A 158 -4.43 -15.07 -12.35
N LYS A 159 -5.16 -14.77 -13.43
CA LYS A 159 -4.79 -13.69 -14.37
C LYS A 159 -5.47 -12.37 -14.04
N TYR A 160 -6.67 -12.44 -13.44
CA TYR A 160 -7.53 -11.28 -13.19
C TYR A 160 -8.20 -11.37 -11.80
N PRO A 161 -7.43 -11.34 -10.70
CA PRO A 161 -7.96 -11.53 -9.35
C PRO A 161 -8.96 -10.44 -8.94
N ASN A 162 -8.79 -9.24 -9.49
CA ASN A 162 -9.70 -8.11 -9.35
C ASN A 162 -11.16 -8.43 -9.71
N LEU A 163 -11.42 -9.40 -10.62
CA LEU A 163 -12.78 -9.83 -11.00
C LEU A 163 -13.59 -10.42 -9.84
N ILE A 164 -12.93 -10.81 -8.74
CA ILE A 164 -13.60 -11.23 -7.51
C ILE A 164 -13.29 -10.30 -6.33
N PHE A 165 -12.05 -9.83 -6.17
CA PHE A 165 -11.68 -8.99 -5.03
C PHE A 165 -12.28 -7.58 -5.09
N ASP A 166 -12.33 -6.95 -6.26
CA ASP A 166 -12.86 -5.59 -6.43
C ASP A 166 -14.39 -5.58 -6.65
N ALA A 167 -15.03 -6.76 -6.63
CA ALA A 167 -16.47 -6.88 -6.83
C ALA A 167 -17.27 -6.22 -5.68
N GLN A 168 -18.36 -5.51 -6.02
CA GLN A 168 -19.21 -4.84 -5.04
C GLN A 168 -19.78 -5.79 -3.98
N ASP A 169 -19.99 -7.07 -4.35
CA ASP A 169 -20.53 -8.12 -3.50
C ASP A 169 -19.47 -9.04 -2.88
N PHE A 170 -18.17 -8.72 -3.01
CA PHE A 170 -17.05 -9.48 -2.43
C PHE A 170 -17.24 -9.81 -0.94
N THR A 171 -17.75 -8.86 -0.16
CA THR A 171 -18.02 -9.03 1.28
C THR A 171 -19.12 -10.06 1.59
N SER A 172 -19.84 -10.54 0.57
CA SER A 172 -20.85 -11.60 0.66
C SER A 172 -20.39 -12.92 -0.01
N LEU A 173 -19.08 -13.11 -0.17
CA LEU A 173 -18.46 -14.42 -0.36
C LEU A 173 -18.65 -15.31 0.87
N GLN A 174 -18.81 -16.61 0.66
CA GLN A 174 -18.74 -17.60 1.73
C GLN A 174 -17.28 -17.83 2.17
N GLU A 175 -17.06 -18.19 3.43
CA GLU A 175 -15.71 -18.44 3.97
C GLU A 175 -14.96 -19.52 3.17
N SER A 176 -15.67 -20.55 2.70
CA SER A 176 -15.15 -21.61 1.81
C SER A 176 -14.52 -21.05 0.53
N ALA A 177 -15.18 -20.10 -0.13
CA ALA A 177 -14.69 -19.45 -1.35
C ALA A 177 -13.46 -18.58 -1.07
N LEU A 178 -13.50 -17.79 0.01
CA LEU A 178 -12.35 -16.97 0.43
C LEU A 178 -11.15 -17.85 0.80
N ILE A 179 -11.37 -18.97 1.50
CA ILE A 179 -10.33 -19.96 1.81
C ILE A 179 -9.73 -20.56 0.52
N SER A 180 -10.53 -20.83 -0.52
CA SER A 180 -10.00 -21.32 -1.81
C SER A 180 -9.06 -20.28 -2.45
N LEU A 181 -9.50 -19.01 -2.52
CA LEU A 181 -8.66 -17.89 -2.98
C LEU A 181 -7.35 -17.75 -2.17
N LEU A 182 -7.42 -17.78 -0.84
CA LEU A 182 -6.27 -17.56 0.04
C LEU A 182 -5.24 -18.69 0.01
N LYS A 183 -5.67 -19.93 -0.25
CA LYS A 183 -4.77 -21.09 -0.43
C LYS A 183 -3.86 -20.95 -1.66
N ARG A 184 -4.31 -20.27 -2.72
CA ARG A 184 -3.58 -20.15 -4.00
C ARG A 184 -2.19 -19.55 -3.86
N ASP A 185 -1.15 -20.30 -4.22
CA ASP A 185 0.21 -19.76 -4.36
C ASP A 185 0.39 -18.87 -5.59
N ASP A 186 -0.43 -19.02 -6.63
CA ASP A 186 -0.32 -18.30 -7.91
C ASP A 186 -1.21 -17.04 -8.02
N LEU A 187 -1.83 -16.61 -6.92
CA LEU A 187 -2.70 -15.43 -6.89
C LEU A 187 -1.90 -14.14 -7.07
N GLN A 188 -2.13 -13.42 -8.16
CA GLN A 188 -1.35 -12.24 -8.59
C GLN A 188 -1.75 -10.94 -7.85
N LEU A 189 -1.74 -10.96 -6.51
CA LEU A 189 -1.94 -9.80 -5.65
C LEU A 189 -0.81 -9.69 -4.62
N LYS A 190 -0.43 -8.45 -4.27
CA LYS A 190 0.48 -8.20 -3.13
C LYS A 190 -0.19 -8.63 -1.83
N GLU A 191 0.54 -9.30 -0.94
CA GLU A 191 -0.05 -9.89 0.28
C GLU A 191 -0.73 -8.86 1.20
N VAL A 192 -0.25 -7.62 1.22
CA VAL A 192 -0.92 -6.52 1.94
C VAL A 192 -2.34 -6.24 1.42
N ILE A 193 -2.56 -6.28 0.10
CA ILE A 193 -3.88 -6.06 -0.50
C ILE A 193 -4.82 -7.22 -0.15
N ILE A 194 -4.28 -8.45 -0.15
CA ILE A 194 -5.02 -9.65 0.27
C ILE A 194 -5.41 -9.54 1.76
N TRP A 195 -4.50 -9.07 2.62
CA TRP A 195 -4.78 -8.79 4.03
C TRP A 195 -5.88 -7.73 4.21
N GLU A 196 -5.80 -6.61 3.51
CA GLU A 196 -6.83 -5.55 3.54
C GLU A 196 -8.21 -6.09 3.10
N TYR A 197 -8.25 -6.95 2.08
CA TYR A 197 -9.48 -7.61 1.65
C TYR A 197 -10.02 -8.63 2.66
N VAL A 198 -9.16 -9.42 3.33
CA VAL A 198 -9.58 -10.34 4.39
C VAL A 198 -10.13 -9.60 5.61
N ILE A 199 -9.51 -8.47 5.99
CA ILE A 199 -10.03 -7.58 7.03
C ILE A 199 -11.38 -6.98 6.61
N LYS A 200 -11.52 -6.47 5.38
CA LYS A 200 -12.78 -5.95 4.81
C LYS A 200 -13.90 -7.00 4.87
N TRP A 201 -13.61 -8.25 4.48
CA TRP A 201 -14.57 -9.36 4.54
C TRP A 201 -14.94 -9.71 5.98
N GLY A 202 -13.96 -9.85 6.87
CA GLY A 202 -14.16 -10.23 8.27
C GLY A 202 -14.92 -9.17 9.08
N ILE A 203 -14.73 -7.89 8.79
CA ILE A 203 -15.54 -6.81 9.36
C ILE A 203 -16.99 -6.92 8.86
N ALA A 204 -17.19 -7.13 7.55
CA ALA A 204 -18.52 -7.20 6.95
C ALA A 204 -19.38 -8.39 7.43
N GLN A 205 -18.78 -9.50 7.88
CA GLN A 205 -19.54 -10.60 8.49
C GLN A 205 -20.11 -10.24 9.87
N ASN A 206 -19.62 -9.18 10.50
CA ASN A 206 -19.94 -8.81 11.88
C ASN A 206 -20.53 -7.39 11.96
N SER A 207 -21.81 -7.28 11.63
CA SER A 207 -22.58 -6.01 11.66
C SER A 207 -22.68 -5.32 13.02
N THR A 208 -22.17 -5.94 14.09
CA THR A 208 -22.05 -5.39 15.45
C THR A 208 -20.69 -4.74 15.75
N LEU A 209 -19.74 -4.74 14.80
CA LEU A 209 -18.47 -4.03 14.95
C LEU A 209 -18.66 -2.51 14.72
N PRO A 210 -18.05 -1.65 15.56
CA PRO A 210 -18.07 -0.20 15.32
C PRO A 210 -17.40 0.20 14.01
N VAL A 211 -17.93 1.22 13.35
CA VAL A 211 -17.38 1.77 12.11
C VAL A 211 -16.10 2.59 12.38
N ASP A 212 -16.05 3.34 13.49
CA ASP A 212 -14.80 3.96 13.94
C ASP A 212 -13.94 2.94 14.71
N PHE A 213 -12.73 2.72 14.22
CA PHE A 213 -11.73 1.86 14.84
C PHE A 213 -11.33 2.32 16.26
N ASN A 214 -11.50 3.60 16.60
CA ASN A 214 -11.23 4.12 17.94
C ASN A 214 -12.21 3.56 19.00
N GLU A 215 -13.41 3.16 18.61
CA GLU A 215 -14.44 2.61 19.50
C GLU A 215 -14.22 1.12 19.82
N TRP A 216 -13.24 0.45 19.18
CA TRP A 216 -13.09 -1.00 19.26
C TRP A 216 -12.60 -1.50 20.64
N THR A 217 -13.54 -2.08 21.38
CA THR A 217 -13.30 -2.80 22.64
C THR A 217 -12.48 -4.08 22.41
N LYS A 218 -11.98 -4.69 23.49
CA LYS A 218 -11.31 -6.00 23.42
C LYS A 218 -12.19 -7.07 22.76
N GLU A 219 -13.50 -7.04 22.98
CA GLU A 219 -14.43 -8.05 22.49
C GLU A 219 -14.58 -7.98 20.97
N ASN A 220 -14.60 -6.78 20.39
CA ASN A 220 -14.65 -6.59 18.94
C ASN A 220 -13.47 -7.26 18.21
N PHE A 221 -12.27 -7.24 18.82
CA PHE A 221 -11.10 -7.98 18.29
C PHE A 221 -11.21 -9.50 18.47
N ILE A 222 -11.91 -9.99 19.50
CA ILE A 222 -12.19 -11.43 19.68
C ILE A 222 -13.20 -11.90 18.64
N THR A 223 -14.26 -11.12 18.40
CA THR A 223 -15.22 -11.35 17.31
C THR A 223 -14.52 -11.46 15.96
N LEU A 224 -13.75 -10.43 15.56
CA LEU A 224 -13.01 -10.44 14.29
C LEU A 224 -12.02 -11.61 14.21
N LYS A 225 -11.29 -11.91 15.29
CA LYS A 225 -10.37 -13.06 15.33
C LYS A 225 -11.08 -14.38 15.07
N THR A 226 -12.28 -14.55 15.62
CA THR A 226 -13.07 -15.78 15.51
C THR A 226 -13.55 -15.96 14.07
N THR A 227 -14.11 -14.91 13.46
CA THR A 227 -14.52 -14.91 12.05
C THR A 227 -13.37 -15.16 11.08
N LEU A 228 -12.17 -14.66 11.38
CA LEU A 228 -11.01 -14.83 10.51
C LEU A 228 -10.18 -16.08 10.85
N GLN A 229 -10.61 -16.94 11.76
CA GLN A 229 -9.78 -18.02 12.31
C GLN A 229 -9.21 -18.99 11.26
N GLN A 230 -9.96 -19.30 10.19
CA GLN A 230 -9.47 -20.17 9.11
C GLN A 230 -8.71 -19.40 8.02
N CYS A 231 -8.92 -18.08 7.91
CA CYS A 231 -8.28 -17.22 6.92
C CYS A 231 -6.89 -16.73 7.37
N MET A 232 -6.73 -16.38 8.66
CA MET A 232 -5.46 -15.90 9.24
C MET A 232 -4.25 -16.81 8.93
N PRO A 233 -4.33 -18.16 9.05
CA PRO A 233 -3.19 -19.04 8.78
C PRO A 233 -2.79 -19.17 7.30
N LEU A 234 -3.53 -18.54 6.38
CA LEU A 234 -3.29 -18.55 4.94
C LEU A 234 -2.61 -17.27 4.43
N ILE A 235 -2.42 -16.27 5.30
CA ILE A 235 -1.77 -15.00 4.97
C ILE A 235 -0.25 -15.13 5.12
N ARG A 236 0.48 -14.68 4.11
CA ARG A 236 1.95 -14.75 4.01
C ARG A 236 2.61 -13.54 4.68
N TYR A 237 2.28 -13.29 5.95
CA TYR A 237 2.64 -12.08 6.72
C TYR A 237 4.12 -11.64 6.63
N PHE A 238 5.05 -12.61 6.59
CA PHE A 238 6.49 -12.37 6.50
C PHE A 238 6.93 -11.72 5.15
N HIS A 239 6.04 -11.68 4.17
CA HIS A 239 6.23 -11.06 2.84
C HIS A 239 5.43 -9.76 2.67
N ILE A 240 4.89 -9.20 3.75
CA ILE A 240 4.33 -7.84 3.80
C ILE A 240 5.47 -6.87 4.09
N SER A 241 5.53 -5.72 3.40
CA SER A 241 6.60 -4.73 3.61
C SER A 241 6.55 -4.13 5.02
N ASN A 242 7.70 -3.69 5.57
CA ASN A 242 7.75 -3.08 6.90
C ASN A 242 6.78 -1.87 7.02
N ALA A 243 6.70 -1.02 5.99
CA ALA A 243 5.81 0.14 5.98
C ALA A 243 4.33 -0.25 5.90
N ASP A 244 3.97 -1.25 5.09
CA ASP A 244 2.61 -1.80 5.03
C ASP A 244 2.22 -2.48 6.35
N PHE A 245 3.16 -3.18 7.00
CA PHE A 245 2.90 -3.86 8.27
C PHE A 245 2.53 -2.86 9.37
N TRP A 246 3.32 -1.80 9.56
CA TRP A 246 3.05 -0.80 10.60
C TRP A 246 1.81 0.04 10.33
N SER A 247 1.47 0.29 9.07
CA SER A 247 0.28 1.08 8.71
C SER A 247 -1.02 0.27 8.70
N LYS A 248 -1.00 -0.99 8.26
CA LYS A 248 -2.21 -1.79 7.97
C LYS A 248 -2.36 -3.06 8.79
N VAL A 249 -1.28 -3.62 9.35
CA VAL A 249 -1.32 -4.87 10.14
C VAL A 249 -1.28 -4.58 11.64
N GLU A 250 -0.45 -3.63 12.09
CA GLU A 250 -0.31 -3.29 13.52
C GLU A 250 -1.58 -2.86 14.24
N PRO A 251 -2.51 -2.08 13.63
CA PRO A 251 -3.78 -1.73 14.29
C PRO A 251 -4.52 -2.97 14.80
N TYR A 252 -4.51 -4.05 14.02
CA TYR A 252 -5.19 -5.30 14.31
C TYR A 252 -4.39 -6.28 15.18
N LYS A 253 -3.20 -5.91 15.70
CA LYS A 253 -2.31 -6.79 16.51
C LYS A 253 -2.98 -7.61 17.62
N LYS A 254 -4.12 -7.14 18.15
CA LYS A 254 -4.94 -7.83 19.16
C LYS A 254 -5.53 -9.16 18.66
N ILE A 255 -5.69 -9.38 17.35
CA ILE A 255 -6.23 -10.64 16.78
C ILE A 255 -5.15 -11.73 16.62
N PHE A 256 -3.87 -11.35 16.62
CA PHE A 256 -2.75 -12.28 16.45
C PHE A 256 -2.50 -13.11 17.72
N ASP A 257 -1.96 -14.32 17.56
CA ASP A 257 -1.46 -15.10 18.69
C ASP A 257 -0.10 -14.58 19.16
N LYS A 258 0.14 -14.64 20.47
CA LYS A 258 1.33 -14.03 21.12
C LYS A 258 2.66 -14.45 20.49
N GLN A 259 2.78 -15.70 20.05
CA GLN A 259 3.99 -16.22 19.42
C GLN A 259 4.16 -15.68 18.00
N LEU A 260 3.11 -15.74 17.17
CA LEU A 260 3.12 -15.17 15.82
C LEU A 260 3.38 -13.65 15.85
N TRP A 261 2.74 -12.92 16.77
CA TRP A 261 3.00 -11.49 16.95
C TRP A 261 4.47 -11.22 17.36
N LYS A 262 5.06 -12.04 18.25
CA LYS A 262 6.49 -11.90 18.60
C LYS A 262 7.38 -12.15 17.37
N ASP A 263 7.17 -13.26 16.67
CA ASP A 263 7.99 -13.67 15.52
C ASP A 263 7.94 -12.66 14.38
N LEU A 264 6.78 -12.05 14.13
CA LEU A 264 6.63 -10.96 13.16
C LEU A 264 7.44 -9.72 13.55
N ASN A 265 7.35 -9.26 14.81
CA ASN A 265 8.14 -8.11 15.27
C ASN A 265 9.66 -8.39 15.24
N GLN A 266 10.08 -9.63 15.50
CA GLN A 266 11.48 -10.03 15.35
C GLN A 266 11.94 -9.94 13.88
N HIS A 267 11.18 -10.54 12.95
CA HIS A 267 11.52 -10.59 11.52
C HIS A 267 11.57 -9.20 10.87
N LEU A 268 10.71 -8.25 11.29
CA LEU A 268 10.73 -6.86 10.78
C LEU A 268 12.04 -6.10 11.07
N ILE A 269 12.83 -6.54 12.07
CA ILE A 269 14.03 -5.85 12.55
C ILE A 269 15.30 -6.66 12.26
N VAL A 270 15.22 -7.99 12.37
CA VAL A 270 16.31 -8.92 12.07
C VAL A 270 15.76 -10.09 11.23
N PRO A 271 15.58 -9.90 9.91
CA PRO A 271 14.95 -10.90 9.03
C PRO A 271 15.69 -12.25 9.03
N ASP A 272 17.02 -12.22 9.15
CA ASP A 272 17.89 -13.40 9.10
C ASP A 272 17.82 -14.31 10.35
N GLN A 273 17.11 -13.90 11.41
CA GLN A 273 16.98 -14.73 12.62
C GLN A 273 15.81 -15.73 12.54
N PRO A 274 16.03 -16.99 12.96
CA PRO A 274 14.99 -18.01 12.93
C PRO A 274 13.81 -17.66 13.87
N VAL A 275 12.60 -17.82 13.34
CA VAL A 275 11.33 -17.65 14.05
C VAL A 275 10.69 -19.01 14.38
N LYS A 276 9.77 -19.06 15.35
CA LYS A 276 9.07 -20.31 15.71
C LYS A 276 7.80 -20.55 14.90
N SER A 277 7.18 -19.49 14.41
CA SER A 277 5.96 -19.54 13.60
C SER A 277 6.23 -20.06 12.20
N LYS A 278 5.24 -20.77 11.62
CA LYS A 278 5.33 -21.26 10.24
C LYS A 278 5.37 -20.09 9.26
N ILE A 279 6.51 -19.90 8.60
CA ILE A 279 6.62 -19.06 7.41
C ILE A 279 5.93 -19.79 6.25
N LEU A 280 5.03 -19.11 5.54
CA LEU A 280 4.54 -19.54 4.24
C LEU A 280 5.46 -18.99 3.13
N PRO A 281 5.64 -19.71 2.00
CA PRO A 281 6.37 -19.18 0.86
C PRO A 281 5.68 -17.92 0.29
N PRO A 282 6.41 -17.02 -0.40
CA PRO A 282 5.79 -15.93 -1.13
C PRO A 282 4.86 -16.49 -2.22
N ARG A 283 3.87 -15.70 -2.66
CA ARG A 283 3.07 -16.07 -3.83
C ARG A 283 3.94 -16.01 -5.09
N SER A 284 3.73 -16.96 -5.98
CA SER A 284 4.32 -17.09 -7.31
C SER A 284 3.78 -16.01 -8.24
N ILE A 285 4.18 -14.75 -7.99
CA ILE A 285 3.95 -13.65 -8.93
C ILE A 285 4.67 -14.01 -10.24
N LEU A 286 4.01 -13.79 -11.38
CA LEU A 286 4.54 -14.07 -12.72
C LEU A 286 5.57 -13.00 -13.13
N ILE A 287 6.72 -13.04 -12.47
CA ILE A 287 7.86 -12.17 -12.73
C ILE A 287 8.71 -12.80 -13.86
N GLN A 288 8.88 -12.09 -14.97
CA GLN A 288 9.95 -12.38 -15.93
C GLN A 288 11.26 -11.79 -15.41
N GLU A 289 12.13 -12.63 -14.86
CA GLU A 289 13.42 -12.22 -14.30
C GLU A 289 14.61 -12.91 -14.97
N LEU A 290 15.70 -12.16 -15.13
CA LEU A 290 17.04 -12.65 -15.48
C LEU A 290 18.07 -11.98 -14.53
N PRO A 291 19.19 -12.66 -14.21
CA PRO A 291 19.80 -12.54 -12.89
C PRO A 291 20.84 -11.42 -12.73
N THR A 292 21.01 -10.98 -11.48
CA THR A 292 22.02 -10.02 -11.01
C THR A 292 23.37 -10.68 -10.67
N ARG A 293 24.42 -9.84 -10.51
CA ARG A 293 25.75 -10.23 -9.96
C ARG A 293 26.35 -9.10 -9.11
N THR A 294 27.34 -9.45 -8.27
CA THR A 294 27.66 -8.75 -7.00
C THR A 294 29.17 -8.47 -6.83
N THR A 295 29.57 -7.86 -5.69
CA THR A 295 30.95 -7.53 -5.19
C THR A 295 31.52 -6.17 -5.62
N GLY A 296 32.34 -5.44 -4.82
CA GLY A 296 32.87 -5.64 -3.45
C GLY A 296 33.63 -4.40 -2.90
N GLN A 297 34.04 -4.36 -1.61
CA GLN A 297 34.63 -3.19 -0.91
C GLN A 297 36.04 -3.42 -0.30
N ALA A 298 36.85 -2.36 -0.10
CA ALA A 298 38.04 -2.32 0.81
C ALA A 298 38.44 -0.87 1.25
N LYS A 299 39.36 -0.71 2.24
CA LYS A 299 39.52 0.48 3.15
C LYS A 299 40.98 0.73 3.67
N HIS A 300 41.18 1.73 4.56
CA HIS A 300 42.29 1.95 5.58
C HIS A 300 43.50 2.86 5.21
N SER A 301 44.26 3.55 6.12
CA SER A 301 44.15 3.98 7.56
C SER A 301 45.19 5.10 7.92
N THR A 302 45.29 5.61 9.18
CA THR A 302 45.96 6.90 9.56
C THR A 302 46.64 6.96 10.96
N THR A 303 47.83 7.61 11.11
CA THR A 303 48.55 8.00 12.39
C THR A 303 49.47 9.23 12.17
N ARG A 304 49.51 10.32 12.99
CA ARG A 304 50.03 10.65 14.37
C ARG A 304 51.54 11.06 14.43
N THR A 305 52.09 11.91 15.34
CA THR A 305 51.91 12.20 16.81
C THR A 305 52.43 13.64 17.18
N THR A 306 51.72 14.52 17.93
CA THR A 306 51.82 14.94 19.38
C THR A 306 53.05 15.71 19.94
N GLU A 307 52.82 16.80 20.72
CA GLU A 307 53.52 17.11 21.99
C GLU A 307 52.73 18.09 22.93
N GLN A 308 53.27 18.52 24.09
CA GLN A 308 52.56 19.13 25.26
C GLN A 308 53.08 20.56 25.63
N ALA A 309 52.73 21.32 26.69
CA ALA A 309 51.92 21.18 27.94
C ALA A 309 51.33 22.60 28.33
N LYS A 310 50.97 23.08 29.55
CA LYS A 310 50.98 22.65 30.99
C LYS A 310 50.00 23.58 31.81
N TYR A 311 49.63 23.28 33.08
CA TYR A 311 48.46 23.89 33.76
C TYR A 311 48.49 24.00 35.32
N SER A 312 47.53 24.74 35.95
CA SER A 312 47.39 24.96 37.42
C SER A 312 45.94 25.15 37.96
N THR A 313 45.61 24.50 39.10
CA THR A 313 44.41 24.63 40.00
C THR A 313 43.02 25.01 39.44
N THR A 314 42.80 26.18 38.83
CA THR A 314 41.57 26.40 38.02
C THR A 314 41.48 25.36 36.91
N ASP A 315 42.65 24.97 36.40
CA ASP A 315 42.78 23.87 35.48
C ASP A 315 42.54 22.48 36.12
N LEU A 316 42.28 22.33 37.44
CA LEU A 316 41.97 21.02 38.02
C LEU A 316 40.52 20.61 37.71
N GLU A 317 39.56 21.52 37.85
CA GLU A 317 38.19 21.29 37.36
C GLU A 317 38.18 21.11 35.84
N LYS A 318 38.95 21.93 35.12
CA LYS A 318 39.12 21.82 33.67
C LYS A 318 39.77 20.49 33.27
N PHE A 319 40.75 19.98 34.04
CA PHE A 319 41.42 18.70 33.83
C PHE A 319 40.49 17.52 34.11
N CYS A 320 39.67 17.59 35.16
CA CYS A 320 38.61 16.60 35.40
C CYS A 320 37.59 16.60 34.26
N ASN A 321 37.15 17.78 33.80
CA ASN A 321 36.27 17.90 32.63
C ASN A 321 36.94 17.36 31.35
N ASP A 322 38.19 17.72 31.08
CA ASP A 322 39.00 17.23 29.96
C ASP A 322 39.19 15.72 30.00
N ILE A 323 39.32 15.10 31.19
CA ILE A 323 39.40 13.65 31.37
C ILE A 323 38.05 12.98 31.08
N VAL A 324 36.94 13.52 31.60
CA VAL A 324 35.59 13.01 31.30
C VAL A 324 35.34 13.01 29.79
N VAL A 325 35.81 14.04 29.08
CA VAL A 325 35.68 14.14 27.61
C VAL A 325 36.67 13.21 26.90
N LYS A 326 37.98 13.33 27.15
CA LYS A 326 39.03 12.68 26.34
C LYS A 326 39.24 11.21 26.68
N TYR A 327 38.91 10.81 27.91
CA TYR A 327 39.17 9.48 28.46
C TYR A 327 38.03 8.97 29.38
N PRO A 328 36.76 8.97 28.93
CA PRO A 328 35.60 8.59 29.76
C PRO A 328 35.73 7.20 30.40
N ASN A 329 36.37 6.26 29.70
CA ASN A 329 36.76 4.94 30.20
C ASN A 329 37.45 4.97 31.58
N LEU A 330 38.26 5.98 31.89
CA LEU A 330 38.94 6.08 33.20
C LEU A 330 37.97 6.25 34.39
N ILE A 331 36.72 6.63 34.11
CA ILE A 331 35.66 6.80 35.11
C ILE A 331 34.68 5.63 35.05
N PHE A 332 34.26 5.23 33.85
CA PHE A 332 33.27 4.17 33.66
C PHE A 332 33.84 2.76 33.92
N ASP A 333 35.11 2.51 33.57
CA ASP A 333 35.78 1.22 33.77
C ASP A 333 36.38 1.09 35.21
N ALA A 334 36.20 2.11 36.07
CA ALA A 334 36.75 2.14 37.42
C ALA A 334 36.10 1.09 38.36
N GLN A 335 36.89 0.53 39.28
CA GLN A 335 36.42 -0.52 40.21
C GLN A 335 35.32 -0.04 41.16
N ASP A 336 35.32 1.25 41.50
CA ASP A 336 34.38 1.92 42.38
C ASP A 336 33.26 2.67 41.63
N PHE A 337 33.17 2.58 40.29
CA PHE A 337 32.12 3.22 39.49
C PHE A 337 30.70 2.87 39.98
N THR A 338 30.47 1.63 40.41
CA THR A 338 29.19 1.17 40.97
C THR A 338 28.83 1.81 42.32
N SER A 339 29.80 2.42 43.00
CA SER A 339 29.66 3.15 44.28
C SER A 339 29.48 4.66 44.08
N LEU A 340 29.46 5.14 42.84
CA LEU A 340 29.31 6.56 42.50
C LEU A 340 27.95 7.11 43.00
N GLN A 341 27.95 8.31 43.56
CA GLN A 341 26.72 8.99 43.99
C GLN A 341 25.79 9.29 42.79
N GLU A 342 24.48 9.14 42.97
CA GLU A 342 23.49 9.35 41.89
C GLU A 342 23.62 10.74 41.26
N SER A 343 23.84 11.78 42.07
CA SER A 343 24.05 13.15 41.60
C SER A 343 25.27 13.32 40.68
N ALA A 344 26.34 12.55 40.91
CA ALA A 344 27.52 12.52 40.05
C ALA A 344 27.26 11.72 38.77
N LEU A 345 26.56 10.58 38.84
CA LEU A 345 26.15 9.83 37.65
C LEU A 345 25.22 10.67 36.75
N ILE A 346 24.20 11.32 37.32
CA ILE A 346 23.32 12.27 36.62
C ILE A 346 24.14 13.39 35.94
N SER A 347 25.19 13.89 36.62
CA SER A 347 26.06 14.94 36.08
C SER A 347 26.91 14.47 34.90
N LEU A 348 27.37 13.21 34.90
CA LEU A 348 28.02 12.58 33.74
C LEU A 348 27.03 12.35 32.60
N LEU A 349 25.82 11.82 32.88
CA LEU A 349 24.83 11.49 31.85
C LEU A 349 24.28 12.72 31.12
N LYS A 350 24.18 13.86 31.79
CA LYS A 350 23.79 15.15 31.20
C LYS A 350 24.75 15.69 30.13
N ARG A 351 25.99 15.22 30.07
CA ARG A 351 27.03 15.74 29.16
C ARG A 351 26.78 15.39 27.70
N ASP A 352 26.76 16.39 26.83
CA ASP A 352 26.75 16.21 25.37
C ASP A 352 28.13 15.84 24.81
N ASP A 353 29.23 16.13 25.50
CA ASP A 353 30.62 15.96 25.03
C ASP A 353 31.27 14.61 25.42
N LEU A 354 30.52 13.72 26.07
CA LEU A 354 31.02 12.42 26.57
C LEU A 354 31.30 11.45 25.40
N GLN A 355 32.58 11.10 25.19
CA GLN A 355 33.06 10.31 24.04
C GLN A 355 32.81 8.78 24.18
N LEU A 356 31.58 8.38 24.50
CA LEU A 356 31.15 6.98 24.58
C LEU A 356 29.97 6.71 23.64
N LYS A 357 29.89 5.48 23.11
CA LYS A 357 28.67 4.99 22.45
C LYS A 357 27.55 4.85 23.48
N GLU A 358 26.33 5.27 23.14
CA GLU A 358 25.21 5.29 24.09
C GLU A 358 24.86 3.91 24.65
N VAL A 359 25.11 2.82 23.90
CA VAL A 359 24.98 1.45 24.42
C VAL A 359 25.89 1.16 25.61
N ILE A 360 27.14 1.62 25.58
CA ILE A 360 28.11 1.40 26.67
C ILE A 360 27.67 2.18 27.91
N ILE A 361 27.16 3.39 27.71
CA ILE A 361 26.59 4.23 28.78
C ILE A 361 25.37 3.53 29.39
N TRP A 362 24.48 2.96 28.58
CA TRP A 362 23.34 2.16 29.03
C TRP A 362 23.77 0.94 29.85
N GLU A 363 24.73 0.15 29.38
CA GLU A 363 25.26 -1.02 30.10
C GLU A 363 25.84 -0.62 31.47
N TYR A 364 26.56 0.51 31.54
CA TYR A 364 27.08 1.03 32.80
C TYR A 364 25.99 1.56 33.74
N VAL A 365 24.94 2.22 33.24
CA VAL A 365 23.82 2.69 34.05
C VAL A 365 23.00 1.50 34.60
N ILE A 366 22.81 0.44 33.81
CA ILE A 366 22.23 -0.83 34.29
C ILE A 366 23.12 -1.46 35.37
N LYS A 367 24.43 -1.56 35.15
CA LYS A 367 25.40 -2.10 36.12
C LYS A 367 25.37 -1.33 37.44
N TRP A 368 25.32 -0.01 37.40
CA TRP A 368 25.17 0.85 38.58
C TRP A 368 23.83 0.63 39.27
N GLY A 369 22.70 0.68 38.53
CA GLY A 369 21.37 0.48 39.09
C GLY A 369 21.14 -0.88 39.74
N ILE A 370 21.81 -1.93 39.23
CA ILE A 370 21.82 -3.25 39.87
C ILE A 370 22.65 -3.21 41.17
N ALA A 371 23.86 -2.65 41.13
CA ALA A 371 24.74 -2.59 42.30
C ALA A 371 24.16 -1.78 43.49
N GLN A 372 23.33 -0.77 43.22
CA GLN A 372 22.61 -0.01 44.24
C GLN A 372 21.48 -0.81 44.93
N ASN A 373 21.13 -2.00 44.44
CA ASN A 373 20.05 -2.84 44.97
C ASN A 373 20.54 -4.26 45.27
N SER A 374 21.09 -4.48 46.47
CA SER A 374 21.60 -5.78 46.96
C SER A 374 20.55 -6.89 47.08
N THR A 375 19.27 -6.60 46.79
CA THR A 375 18.14 -7.55 46.77
C THR A 375 17.76 -8.03 45.37
N LEU A 376 18.44 -7.57 44.31
CA LEU A 376 18.22 -8.06 42.94
C LEU A 376 18.97 -9.39 42.69
N PRO A 377 18.34 -10.41 42.09
CA PRO A 377 19.02 -11.65 41.72
C PRO A 377 20.16 -11.42 40.72
N VAL A 378 21.24 -12.20 40.86
CA VAL A 378 22.41 -12.14 39.96
C VAL A 378 22.11 -12.81 38.61
N ASP A 379 21.32 -13.89 38.60
CA ASP A 379 20.79 -14.44 37.35
C ASP A 379 19.53 -13.67 36.91
N PHE A 380 19.59 -13.12 35.71
CA PHE A 380 18.47 -12.42 35.08
C PHE A 380 17.23 -13.31 34.86
N ASN A 381 17.40 -14.63 34.78
CA ASN A 381 16.29 -15.58 34.66
C ASN A 381 15.40 -15.64 35.90
N GLU A 382 15.93 -15.28 37.08
CA GLU A 382 15.20 -15.28 38.36
C GLU A 382 14.35 -14.00 38.58
N TRP A 383 14.43 -13.02 37.67
CA TRP A 383 13.83 -11.69 37.89
C TRP A 383 12.29 -11.68 37.81
N THR A 384 11.68 -11.53 38.98
CA THR A 384 10.24 -11.29 39.14
C THR A 384 9.83 -9.90 38.64
N LYS A 385 8.52 -9.64 38.52
CA LYS A 385 7.99 -8.31 38.18
C LYS A 385 8.47 -7.22 39.15
N GLU A 386 8.66 -7.56 40.43
CA GLU A 386 9.02 -6.60 41.48
C GLU A 386 10.49 -6.17 41.34
N ASN A 387 11.39 -7.06 40.94
CA ASN A 387 12.79 -6.73 40.65
C ASN A 387 12.91 -5.66 39.54
N PHE A 388 12.08 -5.75 38.48
CA PHE A 388 12.01 -4.71 37.44
C PHE A 388 11.41 -3.38 37.94
N ILE A 389 10.51 -3.40 38.93
CA ILE A 389 9.98 -2.17 39.54
C ILE A 389 11.06 -1.52 40.40
N THR A 390 11.79 -2.29 41.22
CA THR A 390 12.94 -1.80 42.01
C THR A 390 13.99 -1.15 41.11
N LEU A 391 14.46 -1.84 40.06
CA LEU A 391 15.42 -1.26 39.12
C LEU A 391 14.87 0.00 38.43
N LYS A 392 13.59 0.02 38.03
CA LYS A 392 12.96 1.21 37.43
C LYS A 392 13.01 2.41 38.38
N THR A 393 12.68 2.21 39.66
CA THR A 393 12.68 3.27 40.67
C THR A 393 14.09 3.84 40.88
N THR A 394 15.10 2.98 41.06
CA THR A 394 16.50 3.42 41.21
C THR A 394 17.04 4.16 39.98
N LEU A 395 16.62 3.77 38.78
CA LEU A 395 17.06 4.43 37.54
C LEU A 395 16.17 5.59 37.11
N GLN A 396 15.15 5.98 37.88
CA GLN A 396 14.13 6.95 37.46
C GLN A 396 14.70 8.31 37.01
N GLN A 397 15.77 8.80 37.64
CA GLN A 397 16.44 10.05 37.23
C GLN A 397 17.47 9.86 36.10
N CYS A 398 17.96 8.64 35.89
CA CYS A 398 18.98 8.33 34.88
C CYS A 398 18.37 7.95 33.52
N MET A 399 17.25 7.21 33.50
CA MET A 399 16.54 6.80 32.27
C MET A 399 16.26 7.97 31.30
N PRO A 400 15.79 9.16 31.74
CA PRO A 400 15.50 10.29 30.83
C PRO A 400 16.73 10.98 30.24
N LEU A 401 17.95 10.55 30.60
CA LEU A 401 19.22 11.11 30.14
C LEU A 401 19.93 10.19 29.12
N ILE A 402 19.41 8.99 28.90
CA ILE A 402 19.91 8.03 27.91
C ILE A 402 19.31 8.34 26.53
N ARG A 403 20.18 8.44 25.53
CA ARG A 403 19.83 8.84 24.15
C ARG A 403 19.44 7.62 23.31
N TYR A 404 18.48 6.83 23.79
CA TYR A 404 18.12 5.50 23.25
C TYR A 404 18.00 5.40 21.72
N PHE A 405 17.50 6.45 21.06
CA PHE A 405 17.34 6.52 19.61
C PHE A 405 18.68 6.47 18.82
N HIS A 406 19.83 6.60 19.49
CA HIS A 406 21.17 6.48 18.90
C HIS A 406 21.90 5.18 19.31
N ILE A 407 21.18 4.22 19.90
CA ILE A 407 21.66 2.85 20.12
C ILE A 407 21.41 2.05 18.83
N SER A 408 22.40 1.27 18.37
CA SER A 408 22.24 0.47 17.14
C SER A 408 21.16 -0.61 17.29
N ASN A 409 20.47 -0.98 16.21
CA ASN A 409 19.41 -2.00 16.28
C ASN A 409 19.89 -3.32 16.91
N ALA A 410 21.11 -3.77 16.60
CA ALA A 410 21.69 -4.99 17.15
C ALA A 410 22.02 -4.85 18.66
N ASP A 411 22.55 -3.70 19.08
CA ASP A 411 22.79 -3.39 20.50
C ASP A 411 21.47 -3.29 21.27
N PHE A 412 20.43 -2.68 20.69
CA PHE A 412 19.13 -2.52 21.33
C PHE A 412 18.49 -3.88 21.65
N TRP A 413 18.44 -4.79 20.68
CA TRP A 413 17.83 -6.10 20.88
C TRP A 413 18.63 -7.03 21.80
N SER A 414 19.95 -6.91 21.81
CA SER A 414 20.80 -7.74 22.69
C SER A 414 20.89 -7.22 24.12
N LYS A 415 20.87 -5.89 24.34
CA LYS A 415 21.21 -5.26 25.64
C LYS A 415 20.11 -4.40 26.25
N VAL A 416 19.15 -3.89 25.47
CA VAL A 416 18.05 -3.02 25.96
C VAL A 416 16.75 -3.81 26.12
N GLU A 417 16.42 -4.69 25.16
CA GLU A 417 15.16 -5.46 25.18
C GLU A 417 14.90 -6.31 26.43
N PRO A 418 15.90 -7.01 27.02
CA PRO A 418 15.68 -7.78 28.25
C PRO A 418 15.02 -6.94 29.35
N TYR A 419 15.43 -5.66 29.46
CA TYR A 419 14.96 -4.71 30.47
C TYR A 419 13.67 -3.96 30.08
N LYS A 420 13.02 -4.27 28.94
CA LYS A 420 11.80 -3.59 28.43
C LYS A 420 10.69 -3.33 29.47
N LYS A 421 10.61 -4.14 30.52
CA LYS A 421 9.68 -3.98 31.65
C LYS A 421 9.89 -2.69 32.46
N ILE A 422 11.06 -2.06 32.43
CA ILE A 422 11.35 -0.81 33.15
C ILE A 422 10.94 0.44 32.36
N PHE A 423 10.75 0.33 31.04
CA PHE A 423 10.37 1.44 30.19
C PHE A 423 8.89 1.83 30.36
N ASP A 424 8.57 3.09 30.11
CA ASP A 424 7.18 3.53 30.01
C ASP A 424 6.57 3.13 28.68
N LYS A 425 5.27 2.78 28.70
CA LYS A 425 4.59 2.16 27.54
C LYS A 425 4.70 2.98 26.25
N GLN A 426 4.67 4.31 26.36
CA GLN A 426 4.78 5.21 25.21
C GLN A 426 6.22 5.24 24.68
N LEU A 427 7.22 5.42 25.56
CA LEU A 427 8.64 5.37 25.19
C LEU A 427 9.01 4.02 24.57
N TRP A 428 8.54 2.91 25.14
CA TRP A 428 8.77 1.58 24.57
C TRP A 428 8.11 1.42 23.19
N LYS A 429 6.90 1.97 22.95
CA LYS A 429 6.30 1.99 21.61
C LYS A 429 7.14 2.80 20.63
N ASP A 430 7.47 4.04 21.00
CA ASP A 430 8.23 4.98 20.17
C ASP A 430 9.60 4.41 19.77
N LEU A 431 10.30 3.73 20.68
CA LEU A 431 11.57 3.07 20.39
C LEU A 431 11.42 1.93 19.38
N ASN A 432 10.41 1.06 19.53
CA ASN A 432 10.17 -0.02 18.56
C ASN A 432 9.75 0.52 17.18
N GLN A 433 9.01 1.63 17.14
CA GLN A 433 8.65 2.31 15.89
C GLN A 433 9.89 2.88 15.18
N HIS A 434 10.75 3.60 15.91
CA HIS A 434 11.96 4.22 15.35
C HIS A 434 12.99 3.19 14.85
N LEU A 435 13.09 2.02 15.49
CA LEU A 435 13.99 0.93 15.05
C LEU A 435 13.62 0.34 13.68
N ILE A 436 12.39 0.56 13.19
CA ILE A 436 11.86 -0.03 11.95
C ILE A 436 11.54 1.04 10.90
N VAL A 437 11.07 2.20 11.34
CA VAL A 437 10.75 3.36 10.49
C VAL A 437 11.31 4.62 11.17
N PRO A 438 12.64 4.86 11.11
CA PRO A 438 13.30 5.91 11.89
C PRO A 438 12.82 7.32 11.54
N ASP A 439 12.38 7.53 10.30
CA ASP A 439 11.92 8.81 9.77
C ASP A 439 10.50 9.20 10.23
N GLN A 440 9.77 8.33 10.92
CA GLN A 440 8.44 8.68 11.46
C GLN A 440 8.52 9.45 12.79
N PRO A 441 7.67 10.48 12.98
CA PRO A 441 7.65 11.26 14.22
C PRO A 441 7.13 10.42 15.39
N VAL A 442 7.99 10.23 16.38
CA VAL A 442 7.67 9.62 17.68
C VAL A 442 7.13 10.66 18.67
N LYS A 443 6.36 10.22 19.67
CA LYS A 443 5.79 11.12 20.69
C LYS A 443 6.76 11.42 21.84
N SER A 444 7.68 10.51 22.11
CA SER A 444 8.72 10.66 23.13
C SER A 444 9.80 11.64 22.71
N LYS A 445 10.34 12.41 23.67
CA LYS A 445 11.43 13.35 23.43
C LYS A 445 12.68 12.62 22.95
N ILE A 446 13.05 12.85 21.69
CA ILE A 446 14.38 12.48 21.17
C ILE A 446 15.42 13.42 21.81
N LEU A 447 16.52 12.86 22.32
CA LEU A 447 17.70 13.62 22.69
C LEU A 447 18.68 13.68 21.50
N PRO A 448 19.37 14.80 21.27
CA PRO A 448 20.41 14.88 20.25
C PRO A 448 21.55 13.90 20.56
N PRO A 449 22.27 13.38 19.54
CA PRO A 449 23.42 12.50 19.76
C PRO A 449 24.52 13.22 20.55
N ARG A 450 25.39 12.48 21.24
CA ARG A 450 26.58 13.07 21.87
C ARG A 450 27.56 13.54 20.78
N SER A 451 28.21 14.68 21.03
CA SER A 451 29.15 15.33 20.13
C SER A 451 30.47 14.56 20.07
N ILE A 452 30.51 13.49 19.28
CA ILE A 452 31.75 12.73 19.01
C ILE A 452 32.72 13.64 18.24
N LEU A 453 33.92 13.84 18.80
CA LEU A 453 34.86 14.87 18.35
C LEU A 453 35.71 14.34 17.19
N ILE A 454 35.14 14.38 15.98
CA ILE A 454 35.86 14.10 14.73
C ILE A 454 36.86 15.22 14.46
N GLN A 455 38.15 14.90 14.51
CA GLN A 455 39.23 15.88 14.36
C GLN A 455 39.55 16.13 12.89
N GLU A 456 38.89 17.12 12.28
CA GLU A 456 39.23 17.58 10.93
C GLU A 456 40.62 18.22 10.88
N LEU A 457 41.35 17.98 9.78
CA LEU A 457 42.69 18.54 9.56
C LEU A 457 42.59 19.87 8.80
N PRO A 458 43.34 20.93 9.21
CA PRO A 458 43.31 22.21 8.51
C PRO A 458 43.78 22.09 7.05
N THR A 459 43.02 22.67 6.12
CA THR A 459 43.45 22.84 4.73
C THR A 459 44.64 23.81 4.66
N ARG A 460 45.76 23.33 4.10
CA ARG A 460 47.03 24.07 4.12
C ARG A 460 47.11 25.03 2.94
N THR A 461 47.12 26.33 3.21
CA THR A 461 47.28 27.37 2.20
C THR A 461 48.62 27.23 1.46
N THR A 462 48.57 27.04 0.14
CA THR A 462 49.69 27.28 -0.78
C THR A 462 49.42 28.56 -1.56
N GLY A 463 50.40 29.47 -1.56
CA GLY A 463 50.30 30.75 -2.26
C GLY A 463 51.31 30.87 -3.39
N GLN A 464 51.20 31.99 -4.13
CA GLN A 464 52.02 32.40 -5.26
C GLN A 464 51.67 31.68 -6.61
N ALA A 465 51.62 32.35 -7.76
CA ALA A 465 51.86 33.77 -8.04
C ALA A 465 50.95 34.36 -9.14
N LYS A 466 50.61 35.64 -8.96
CA LYS A 466 50.47 36.72 -9.96
C LYS A 466 50.14 36.34 -11.42
N HIS A 467 49.07 36.94 -11.93
CA HIS A 467 49.25 38.04 -12.89
C HIS A 467 48.19 39.12 -12.70
N SER A 468 48.51 40.36 -13.09
CA SER A 468 47.76 41.56 -12.74
C SER A 468 47.44 42.44 -13.94
N THR A 469 46.20 42.90 -14.04
CA THR A 469 45.82 44.05 -14.88
C THR A 469 44.69 44.82 -14.20
N THR A 470 44.86 46.14 -14.08
CA THR A 470 43.93 47.01 -13.35
C THR A 470 43.39 48.10 -14.27
N ARG A 471 42.08 48.35 -14.26
CA ARG A 471 41.48 49.63 -14.67
C ARG A 471 40.16 49.87 -13.91
N THR A 472 40.22 50.45 -12.71
CA THR A 472 39.93 51.87 -12.39
C THR A 472 38.61 52.44 -12.95
N THR A 473 37.74 52.86 -12.00
CA THR A 473 36.81 54.02 -12.04
C THR A 473 35.66 54.02 -13.07
N GLU A 474 34.45 54.54 -12.80
CA GLU A 474 33.96 55.30 -11.62
C GLU A 474 32.43 55.23 -11.42
N GLN A 475 31.96 55.86 -10.32
CA GLN A 475 30.64 56.47 -10.00
C GLN A 475 29.50 56.39 -11.06
N ALA A 476 28.21 56.27 -10.68
CA ALA A 476 27.55 57.14 -9.70
C ALA A 476 26.24 56.57 -9.09
N LYS A 477 25.73 57.26 -8.06
CA LYS A 477 24.37 57.09 -7.51
C LYS A 477 23.39 58.00 -8.26
N TYR A 478 22.11 57.63 -8.34
CA TYR A 478 21.00 58.57 -8.10
C TYR A 478 19.74 57.80 -7.66
N SER A 479 18.97 58.41 -6.75
CA SER A 479 17.67 57.89 -6.28
C SER A 479 16.54 58.79 -6.77
N THR A 480 15.41 58.20 -7.15
CA THR A 480 14.11 58.90 -7.17
C THR A 480 12.96 57.92 -6.97
N THR A 481 11.98 58.33 -6.16
CA THR A 481 10.69 57.64 -5.97
C THR A 481 9.67 58.04 -7.05
N PRO A 482 8.69 57.18 -7.37
CA PRO A 482 7.42 57.60 -7.94
C PRO A 482 6.35 57.80 -6.85
N THR A 483 5.42 58.72 -7.09
CA THR A 483 4.21 58.94 -6.27
C THR A 483 2.96 58.65 -7.10
N THR A 484 1.86 58.28 -6.43
CA THR A 484 0.55 57.89 -6.96
C THR A 484 -0.10 58.90 -7.91
N GLU A 485 -0.81 58.43 -8.94
CA GLU A 485 -2.04 59.07 -9.41
C GLU A 485 -3.06 58.04 -9.96
N GLN A 486 -4.26 58.49 -10.37
CA GLN A 486 -5.48 57.66 -10.37
C GLN A 486 -6.17 57.47 -11.74
N ALA A 487 -6.80 56.29 -11.87
CA ALA A 487 -8.10 56.00 -12.50
C ALA A 487 -8.58 56.70 -13.80
N LYS A 488 -9.16 55.89 -14.70
CA LYS A 488 -10.35 56.30 -15.48
C LYS A 488 -11.22 55.11 -15.91
N HIS A 489 -12.53 55.37 -16.03
CA HIS A 489 -13.57 54.40 -16.36
C HIS A 489 -13.62 54.03 -17.85
N SER A 490 -14.18 52.85 -18.13
CA SER A 490 -15.24 52.70 -19.14
C SER A 490 -16.18 51.56 -18.76
N THR A 491 -17.48 51.71 -19.00
CA THR A 491 -18.54 50.76 -18.62
C THR A 491 -19.55 50.61 -19.76
N SER A 492 -20.10 49.41 -19.93
CA SER A 492 -21.21 49.14 -20.86
C SER A 492 -22.17 48.07 -20.33
N HIS A 493 -23.42 48.47 -20.12
CA HIS A 493 -24.62 47.63 -19.91
C HIS A 493 -24.85 46.71 -21.14
N THR A 494 -25.63 45.61 -21.14
CA THR A 494 -26.41 44.83 -20.13
C THR A 494 -26.57 43.41 -20.73
N THR A 495 -26.95 42.33 -20.05
CA THR A 495 -28.30 42.06 -19.51
C THR A 495 -28.28 40.74 -18.75
N GLU A 496 -28.83 40.65 -17.54
CA GLU A 496 -28.98 39.38 -16.81
C GLU A 496 -30.40 38.81 -16.92
N GLN A 497 -30.51 37.49 -17.02
CA GLN A 497 -31.74 36.75 -16.72
C GLN A 497 -31.54 35.95 -15.44
N VAL A 498 -32.41 36.16 -14.45
CA VAL A 498 -32.34 35.51 -13.14
C VAL A 498 -32.64 34.01 -13.25
N LYS A 499 -31.73 33.17 -12.74
CA LYS A 499 -32.06 31.80 -12.32
C LYS A 499 -31.49 31.51 -10.93
N HIS A 500 -32.42 31.19 -10.03
CA HIS A 500 -32.28 30.61 -8.69
C HIS A 500 -30.89 30.56 -8.03
N SER A 501 -30.79 31.29 -6.91
CA SER A 501 -29.78 31.04 -5.89
C SER A 501 -29.86 29.60 -5.36
N THR A 502 -28.76 28.86 -5.50
CA THR A 502 -28.41 27.74 -4.62
C THR A 502 -27.06 28.03 -3.97
N ARG A 503 -27.00 27.77 -2.66
CA ARG A 503 -25.90 28.09 -1.75
C ARG A 503 -24.55 27.53 -2.25
N SER A 504 -23.68 28.41 -2.73
CA SER A 504 -22.31 28.07 -3.12
C SER A 504 -21.47 27.70 -1.89
N THR A 505 -21.16 26.41 -1.74
CA THR A 505 -19.92 26.00 -1.09
C THR A 505 -18.75 26.40 -1.99
N GLU A 506 -17.71 27.03 -1.44
CA GLU A 506 -16.49 27.34 -2.20
C GLU A 506 -15.83 26.02 -2.65
N GLN A 507 -15.99 25.71 -3.93
CA GLN A 507 -15.43 24.51 -4.54
C GLN A 507 -14.02 24.85 -5.03
N THR A 508 -13.01 24.47 -4.25
CA THR A 508 -11.61 24.71 -4.60
C THR A 508 -11.25 24.08 -5.94
N GLU A 509 -10.75 24.90 -6.85
CA GLU A 509 -10.49 24.51 -8.24
C GLU A 509 -9.34 23.49 -8.32
N PHE A 510 -9.67 22.26 -8.74
CA PHE A 510 -8.80 21.09 -8.62
C PHE A 510 -7.49 21.22 -9.42
N SER A 511 -7.51 22.01 -10.50
CA SER A 511 -6.37 22.32 -11.37
C SER A 511 -6.60 23.67 -12.03
N THR A 512 -5.55 24.49 -12.13
CA THR A 512 -5.55 25.75 -12.91
C THR A 512 -4.98 25.59 -14.32
N ILE A 513 -4.47 24.39 -14.65
CA ILE A 513 -3.78 24.08 -15.90
C ILE A 513 -4.54 23.08 -16.76
N ILE A 514 -5.10 22.01 -16.18
CA ILE A 514 -5.72 20.89 -16.91
C ILE A 514 -7.22 20.70 -16.60
N THR A 515 -7.96 20.26 -17.61
CA THR A 515 -9.40 19.97 -17.51
C THR A 515 -9.64 18.49 -17.14
N GLN A 516 -10.88 18.14 -16.78
CA GLN A 516 -11.26 16.73 -16.58
C GLN A 516 -11.13 15.89 -17.86
N GLU A 517 -11.20 16.51 -19.05
CA GLU A 517 -10.91 15.84 -20.33
C GLU A 517 -9.42 15.49 -20.45
N HIS A 518 -8.53 16.40 -20.07
CA HIS A 518 -7.08 16.14 -20.05
C HIS A 518 -6.73 15.03 -19.03
N VAL A 519 -7.38 15.03 -17.86
CA VAL A 519 -7.27 13.94 -16.87
C VAL A 519 -7.70 12.60 -17.47
N ALA A 520 -8.82 12.56 -18.22
CA ALA A 520 -9.32 11.37 -18.88
C ALA A 520 -8.45 10.88 -20.06
N GLU A 521 -7.78 11.80 -20.76
CA GLU A 521 -6.83 11.49 -21.83
C GLU A 521 -5.51 10.92 -21.26
N ILE A 522 -4.86 11.63 -20.31
CA ILE A 522 -3.63 11.19 -19.64
C ILE A 522 -3.84 9.81 -18.96
N SER A 523 -5.00 9.62 -18.31
CA SER A 523 -5.39 8.34 -17.73
C SER A 523 -5.41 7.19 -18.75
N SER A 524 -5.88 7.45 -19.97
CA SER A 524 -5.89 6.42 -21.02
C SER A 524 -4.47 6.07 -21.49
N TRP A 525 -3.55 7.03 -21.47
CA TRP A 525 -2.14 6.81 -21.81
C TRP A 525 -1.37 6.02 -20.75
N ILE A 526 -1.71 6.16 -19.46
CA ILE A 526 -1.21 5.31 -18.36
C ILE A 526 -1.63 3.86 -18.61
N ASP A 527 -2.91 3.62 -18.88
CA ASP A 527 -3.47 2.28 -19.20
C ASP A 527 -3.07 1.74 -20.59
N ARG A 528 -2.24 2.48 -21.35
CA ARG A 528 -1.84 2.17 -22.73
C ARG A 528 -3.02 1.97 -23.70
N LYS A 529 -4.17 2.57 -23.41
CA LYS A 529 -5.38 2.57 -24.26
C LYS A 529 -5.21 3.50 -25.47
N SER A 530 -5.95 3.21 -26.53
CA SER A 530 -5.97 3.95 -27.80
C SER A 530 -6.98 5.10 -27.84
N SER A 531 -7.85 5.22 -26.83
CA SER A 531 -8.90 6.22 -26.75
C SER A 531 -9.05 6.76 -25.32
N PRO A 532 -9.28 8.07 -25.11
CA PRO A 532 -9.58 8.66 -23.81
C PRO A 532 -10.77 8.00 -23.10
N TYR A 533 -10.81 8.13 -21.77
CA TYR A 533 -11.99 7.77 -20.98
C TYR A 533 -13.14 8.76 -21.20
N SER A 534 -14.39 8.27 -21.19
CA SER A 534 -15.57 9.07 -21.54
C SER A 534 -16.64 9.18 -20.45
N LEU A 535 -16.75 8.20 -19.55
CA LEU A 535 -17.82 8.12 -18.53
C LEU A 535 -17.31 7.89 -17.10
N TYR A 536 -16.23 7.11 -16.95
CA TYR A 536 -15.57 6.85 -15.68
C TYR A 536 -14.06 6.82 -15.92
N VAL A 537 -13.32 7.59 -15.12
CA VAL A 537 -11.86 7.60 -15.13
C VAL A 537 -11.42 6.83 -13.87
N PRO A 538 -10.66 5.72 -13.98
CA PRO A 538 -10.28 4.89 -12.83
C PRO A 538 -9.16 5.51 -11.97
N TYR A 539 -8.93 6.81 -12.11
CA TYR A 539 -7.85 7.54 -11.47
C TYR A 539 -8.36 8.88 -10.93
N LYS A 540 -8.01 9.16 -9.68
CA LYS A 540 -8.12 10.49 -9.07
C LYS A 540 -6.76 11.14 -9.07
N PHE A 541 -6.69 12.34 -9.66
CA PHE A 541 -5.50 13.17 -9.66
C PHE A 541 -5.55 14.05 -8.41
N VAL A 542 -4.67 13.76 -7.44
CA VAL A 542 -4.56 14.53 -6.20
C VAL A 542 -3.45 15.56 -6.38
N LEU A 543 -3.80 16.85 -6.46
CA LEU A 543 -2.82 17.94 -6.49
C LEU A 543 -1.96 17.88 -5.23
N ILE A 544 -0.63 17.81 -5.40
CA ILE A 544 0.35 17.81 -4.31
C ILE A 544 1.24 19.06 -4.31
N LEU A 545 1.37 19.74 -5.46
CA LEU A 545 2.20 20.93 -5.64
C LEU A 545 1.61 21.80 -6.76
N ARG A 546 1.49 23.12 -6.53
CA ARG A 546 1.14 24.13 -7.54
C ARG A 546 2.07 25.32 -7.40
N GLY A 547 2.78 25.71 -8.46
CA GLY A 547 3.79 26.77 -8.41
C GLY A 547 3.26 28.11 -7.90
N SER A 548 2.09 28.52 -8.37
CA SER A 548 1.41 29.76 -7.92
C SER A 548 0.92 29.75 -6.45
N VAL A 549 0.97 28.62 -5.76
CA VAL A 549 0.56 28.47 -4.34
C VAL A 549 1.75 28.14 -3.43
N ASN A 550 2.67 27.29 -3.90
CA ASN A 550 3.77 26.76 -3.09
C ASN A 550 5.12 27.44 -3.37
N GLY A 551 5.24 28.17 -4.48
CA GLY A 551 6.49 28.75 -4.96
C GLY A 551 7.06 28.04 -6.19
N PHE A 552 7.94 28.77 -6.89
CA PHE A 552 8.58 28.34 -8.13
C PHE A 552 10.03 27.90 -7.95
N GLU A 553 10.49 27.71 -6.72
CA GLU A 553 11.87 27.30 -6.43
C GLU A 553 12.06 25.80 -6.75
N PRO A 554 13.15 25.40 -7.43
CA PRO A 554 13.39 23.99 -7.74
C PRO A 554 13.47 23.08 -6.50
N GLN A 555 13.92 23.61 -5.37
CA GLN A 555 13.96 22.88 -4.11
C GLN A 555 12.56 22.50 -3.62
N THR A 556 11.55 23.37 -3.80
CA THR A 556 10.15 23.09 -3.42
C THR A 556 9.61 21.84 -4.11
N PHE A 557 10.02 21.58 -5.35
CA PHE A 557 9.65 20.35 -6.06
C PHE A 557 10.19 19.10 -5.35
N TRP A 558 11.48 19.08 -5.00
CA TRP A 558 12.09 17.92 -4.33
C TRP A 558 11.54 17.74 -2.91
N ASP A 559 11.42 18.82 -2.14
CA ASP A 559 10.89 18.79 -0.78
C ASP A 559 9.43 18.29 -0.72
N THR A 560 8.64 18.56 -1.77
CA THR A 560 7.21 18.17 -1.84
C THR A 560 6.96 16.82 -2.54
N CYS A 561 7.75 16.49 -3.56
CA CYS A 561 7.51 15.32 -4.41
C CYS A 561 8.41 14.12 -4.07
N HIS A 562 9.41 14.27 -3.19
CA HIS A 562 10.23 13.13 -2.75
C HIS A 562 9.37 12.01 -2.15
N GLY A 563 9.66 10.76 -2.53
CA GLY A 563 8.90 9.59 -2.07
C GLY A 563 7.57 9.39 -2.80
N HIS A 564 7.14 10.33 -3.64
CA HIS A 564 5.94 10.17 -4.47
C HIS A 564 6.28 9.49 -5.80
N SER A 565 5.51 8.44 -6.10
CA SER A 565 5.47 7.76 -7.40
C SER A 565 4.07 7.79 -8.00
N GLY A 566 3.96 7.46 -9.28
CA GLY A 566 2.71 7.60 -10.04
C GLY A 566 2.31 9.07 -10.14
N THR A 567 3.24 9.94 -10.51
CA THR A 567 3.02 11.39 -10.55
C THR A 567 2.85 11.89 -11.98
N VAL A 568 1.95 12.84 -12.18
CA VAL A 568 1.80 13.61 -13.42
C VAL A 568 2.24 15.04 -13.14
N VAL A 569 3.25 15.50 -13.88
CA VAL A 569 3.69 16.90 -13.91
C VAL A 569 3.06 17.55 -15.13
N VAL A 570 2.45 18.73 -14.96
CA VAL A 570 1.97 19.59 -16.05
C VAL A 570 2.47 21.01 -15.87
N MET A 571 2.75 21.69 -16.97
CA MET A 571 3.25 23.07 -16.98
C MET A 571 2.63 23.85 -18.13
N LYS A 572 2.24 25.10 -17.85
CA LYS A 572 1.64 26.02 -18.83
C LYS A 572 2.71 26.96 -19.37
N VAL A 573 2.95 26.92 -20.68
CA VAL A 573 4.00 27.73 -21.32
C VAL A 573 3.59 29.21 -21.36
N LYS A 574 4.58 30.10 -21.20
CA LYS A 574 4.37 31.55 -21.16
C LYS A 574 4.16 32.12 -22.56
N GLY A 575 3.00 32.72 -22.79
CA GLY A 575 2.65 33.38 -24.07
C GLY A 575 2.14 32.45 -25.18
N THR A 576 1.90 31.16 -24.89
CA THR A 576 1.28 30.21 -25.83
C THR A 576 0.13 29.44 -25.16
N ASP A 577 -0.65 28.70 -25.95
CA ASP A 577 -1.65 27.77 -25.43
C ASP A 577 -1.05 26.42 -24.98
N GLU A 578 0.27 26.22 -25.07
CA GLU A 578 0.89 24.92 -24.82
C GLU A 578 0.79 24.51 -23.34
N ILE A 579 0.22 23.33 -23.11
CA ILE A 579 0.33 22.61 -21.84
C ILE A 579 1.20 21.38 -22.08
N LEU A 580 2.38 21.37 -21.45
CA LEU A 580 3.36 20.29 -21.55
C LEU A 580 3.35 19.47 -20.27
N GLY A 581 3.84 18.24 -20.32
CA GLY A 581 3.93 17.43 -19.12
C GLY A 581 4.61 16.08 -19.28
N GLY A 582 4.69 15.36 -18.17
CA GLY A 582 5.25 14.02 -18.11
C GLY A 582 4.67 13.20 -16.96
N TYR A 583 4.52 11.91 -17.19
CA TYR A 583 4.11 10.93 -16.18
C TYR A 583 5.35 10.18 -15.66
N ASN A 584 5.60 10.22 -14.36
CA ASN A 584 6.63 9.41 -13.71
C ASN A 584 5.99 8.26 -12.89
N PRO A 585 6.12 6.99 -13.32
CA PRO A 585 5.66 5.84 -12.55
C PRO A 585 6.60 5.49 -11.38
N LEU A 586 7.85 5.98 -11.38
CA LEU A 586 8.86 5.74 -10.36
C LEU A 586 8.77 6.77 -9.22
N ILE A 587 9.51 6.54 -8.14
CA ILE A 587 9.66 7.49 -7.03
C ILE A 587 10.65 8.60 -7.44
N TRP A 588 10.32 9.85 -7.12
CA TRP A 588 11.32 10.93 -7.11
C TRP A 588 12.22 10.79 -5.86
N ASP A 589 13.53 10.59 -6.07
CA ASP A 589 14.49 10.42 -4.97
C ASP A 589 15.38 11.65 -4.78
N ALA A 590 15.10 12.41 -3.73
CA ALA A 590 15.89 13.57 -3.33
C ALA A 590 17.17 13.18 -2.55
N ASN A 591 17.36 11.91 -2.21
CA ASN A 591 18.53 11.39 -1.50
C ASN A 591 19.48 10.56 -2.39
N ALA A 592 19.31 10.66 -3.72
CA ALA A 592 20.16 10.07 -4.73
C ALA A 592 21.67 10.28 -4.41
N VAL A 593 22.42 9.18 -4.40
CA VAL A 593 23.81 9.15 -3.93
C VAL A 593 24.72 9.93 -4.87
N ASN A 594 25.33 11.02 -4.38
CA ASN A 594 26.21 11.88 -5.16
C ASN A 594 27.44 11.11 -5.68
N ILE A 595 27.52 10.95 -7.00
CA ILE A 595 28.69 10.42 -7.73
C ILE A 595 29.51 11.61 -8.25
N PRO A 596 30.80 11.73 -7.88
CA PRO A 596 31.66 12.81 -8.35
C PRO A 596 31.68 12.93 -9.89
N GLY A 597 31.32 14.12 -10.39
CA GLY A 597 31.28 14.43 -11.82
C GLY A 597 29.90 14.41 -12.47
N TYR A 598 28.84 14.01 -11.75
CA TYR A 598 27.46 13.99 -12.26
C TYR A 598 26.52 14.90 -11.43
N GLY A 599 25.46 15.41 -12.07
CA GLY A 599 24.45 16.26 -11.43
C GLY A 599 23.34 15.52 -10.69
N GLY A 600 23.23 14.21 -10.90
CA GLY A 600 22.12 13.35 -10.49
C GLY A 600 22.25 11.94 -11.07
N CYS A 601 21.34 11.04 -10.71
CA CYS A 601 21.24 9.71 -11.30
C CYS A 601 20.10 9.60 -12.31
N TRP A 602 20.22 8.66 -13.24
CA TRP A 602 19.20 8.33 -14.23
C TRP A 602 18.45 7.06 -13.82
N GLU A 603 17.13 7.14 -13.80
CA GLU A 603 16.23 6.07 -13.40
C GLU A 603 15.56 5.40 -14.61
N LYS A 604 15.29 4.10 -14.46
CA LYS A 604 14.98 3.19 -15.56
C LYS A 604 13.50 2.79 -15.64
N THR A 605 12.80 3.18 -16.70
CA THR A 605 11.39 2.77 -16.93
C THR A 605 10.98 2.75 -18.41
N ASN A 606 9.89 2.05 -18.72
CA ASN A 606 9.21 2.04 -20.03
C ASN A 606 7.79 2.63 -19.97
N ASP A 607 7.33 2.95 -18.77
CA ASP A 607 5.94 3.29 -18.46
C ASP A 607 5.77 4.79 -18.19
N SER A 608 6.88 5.52 -18.11
CA SER A 608 6.90 6.96 -18.29
C SER A 608 6.57 7.34 -19.74
N PHE A 609 6.02 8.53 -19.90
CA PHE A 609 5.79 9.20 -21.17
C PHE A 609 5.77 10.71 -20.93
N ILE A 610 6.16 11.47 -21.94
CA ILE A 610 5.99 12.92 -22.00
C ILE A 610 4.90 13.27 -23.01
N PHE A 611 4.30 14.45 -22.84
CA PHE A 611 3.16 14.85 -23.64
C PHE A 611 3.05 16.36 -23.84
N SER A 612 2.27 16.72 -24.84
CA SER A 612 1.65 18.03 -25.01
C SER A 612 0.14 17.82 -25.20
N LEU A 613 -0.68 18.65 -24.57
CA LEU A 613 -2.14 18.52 -24.61
C LEU A 613 -2.73 19.47 -25.65
N LYS A 614 -3.80 19.03 -26.31
CA LYS A 614 -4.71 19.95 -27.03
C LYS A 614 -5.24 21.00 -26.04
N ASN A 615 -5.19 22.26 -26.43
CA ASN A 615 -5.67 23.39 -25.62
C ASN A 615 -5.73 24.65 -26.50
N GLY A 616 -6.74 25.50 -26.30
CA GLY A 616 -6.92 26.73 -27.06
C GLY A 616 -6.89 26.48 -28.58
N ASN A 617 -5.87 27.02 -29.25
CA ASN A 617 -5.67 26.84 -30.69
C ASN A 617 -5.07 25.46 -31.07
N ILE A 618 -4.46 24.73 -30.13
CA ILE A 618 -3.81 23.42 -30.36
C ILE A 618 -4.88 22.33 -30.43
N GLN A 619 -5.09 21.74 -31.62
CA GLN A 619 -6.21 20.82 -31.87
C GLN A 619 -5.95 19.36 -31.43
N ASN A 620 -4.70 18.92 -31.38
CA ASN A 620 -4.34 17.51 -31.15
C ASN A 620 -3.28 17.38 -30.04
N SER A 621 -3.52 16.46 -29.11
CA SER A 621 -2.55 16.06 -28.09
C SER A 621 -1.45 15.17 -28.68
N ILE A 622 -0.22 15.30 -28.18
CA ILE A 622 0.94 14.50 -28.57
C ILE A 622 1.36 13.62 -27.39
N LEU A 623 1.29 12.30 -27.57
CA LEU A 623 1.89 11.32 -26.67
C LEU A 623 3.24 10.82 -27.20
N SER A 624 4.28 10.87 -26.36
CA SER A 624 5.63 10.41 -26.65
C SER A 624 6.12 9.48 -25.53
N ARG A 625 6.33 8.18 -25.81
CA ARG A 625 6.78 7.22 -24.79
C ARG A 625 8.31 7.14 -24.72
N VAL A 626 8.85 6.48 -23.70
CA VAL A 626 10.29 6.29 -23.55
C VAL A 626 10.86 5.44 -24.69
N LYS A 627 11.90 5.96 -25.34
CA LYS A 627 12.68 5.31 -26.42
C LYS A 627 13.97 4.69 -25.89
N ILE A 628 14.64 5.32 -24.92
CA ILE A 628 15.83 4.78 -24.24
C ILE A 628 15.54 4.67 -22.74
N ARG A 629 15.21 3.45 -22.29
CA ARG A 629 14.70 3.19 -20.92
C ARG A 629 15.64 3.58 -19.80
N ASP A 630 16.95 3.55 -20.02
CA ASP A 630 17.98 3.79 -19.00
C ASP A 630 18.20 5.27 -18.65
N TYR A 631 17.57 6.19 -19.38
CA TYR A 631 17.61 7.63 -19.16
C TYR A 631 16.18 8.21 -19.19
N ALA A 632 15.23 7.52 -18.58
CA ALA A 632 13.82 7.90 -18.65
C ALA A 632 13.48 9.08 -17.73
N ILE A 633 14.00 9.05 -16.50
CA ILE A 633 13.76 10.03 -15.43
C ILE A 633 15.10 10.39 -14.79
N PHE A 634 15.31 11.64 -14.38
CA PHE A 634 16.53 12.06 -13.69
C PHE A 634 16.24 12.57 -12.28
N ASN A 635 16.95 12.00 -11.30
CA ASN A 635 16.92 12.42 -9.89
C ASN A 635 18.17 13.26 -9.59
N ALA A 636 17.99 14.56 -9.40
CA ALA A 636 19.10 15.49 -9.12
C ALA A 636 19.70 15.24 -7.73
N TYR A 637 21.03 15.28 -7.60
CA TYR A 637 21.68 15.18 -6.29
C TYR A 637 21.39 16.42 -5.44
N LYS A 638 21.44 16.27 -4.11
CA LYS A 638 20.96 17.26 -3.13
C LYS A 638 21.54 18.69 -3.29
N ASN A 639 22.76 18.82 -3.77
CA ASN A 639 23.41 20.12 -4.03
C ASN A 639 23.06 20.75 -5.39
N TYR A 640 22.31 20.05 -6.24
CA TYR A 640 21.81 20.51 -7.55
C TYR A 640 20.28 20.70 -7.56
N GLN A 641 19.56 20.22 -6.54
CA GLN A 641 18.10 20.37 -6.38
C GLN A 641 17.63 21.81 -6.26
N ILE A 642 18.53 22.74 -5.92
CA ILE A 642 18.30 24.20 -5.97
C ILE A 642 18.18 24.75 -7.40
N HIS A 643 18.49 23.96 -8.43
CA HIS A 643 18.43 24.36 -9.84
C HIS A 643 17.56 23.43 -10.70
N TYR A 644 17.61 22.12 -10.49
CA TYR A 644 16.87 21.14 -11.29
C TYR A 644 15.51 20.81 -10.66
N GLY A 645 14.48 20.64 -11.49
CA GLY A 645 13.15 20.16 -11.11
C GLY A 645 12.79 18.83 -11.81
N PRO A 646 11.51 18.65 -12.20
CA PRO A 646 11.08 17.52 -13.04
C PRO A 646 11.93 17.37 -14.32
N HIS A 647 12.42 16.17 -14.59
CA HIS A 647 13.35 15.92 -15.69
C HIS A 647 13.08 14.54 -16.33
N PHE A 648 12.59 14.56 -17.57
CA PHE A 648 12.09 13.39 -18.32
C PHE A 648 12.96 13.17 -19.57
N GLY A 649 14.02 12.37 -19.41
CA GLY A 649 15.09 12.28 -20.41
C GLY A 649 15.70 13.65 -20.68
N HIS A 650 16.37 13.82 -21.81
CA HIS A 650 16.74 15.15 -22.31
C HIS A 650 15.60 15.84 -23.09
N ASN A 651 14.45 15.17 -23.25
CA ASN A 651 13.36 15.66 -24.10
C ASN A 651 12.46 16.71 -23.44
N LEU A 652 12.32 16.69 -22.11
CA LEU A 652 11.60 17.70 -21.31
C LEU A 652 12.27 17.85 -19.92
N CYS A 653 12.79 19.04 -19.60
CA CYS A 653 13.36 19.33 -18.28
C CYS A 653 12.96 20.69 -17.74
N MET A 654 12.75 20.78 -16.43
CA MET A 654 12.67 22.04 -15.70
C MET A 654 14.00 22.29 -15.00
N TYR A 655 14.64 23.41 -15.32
CA TYR A 655 15.93 23.83 -14.76
C TYR A 655 15.93 25.35 -14.61
N SER A 656 16.53 25.89 -13.55
CA SER A 656 16.73 27.33 -13.38
C SER A 656 18.04 27.63 -12.67
N SER A 657 18.94 28.29 -13.39
CA SER A 657 20.18 28.88 -12.85
C SER A 657 19.86 29.95 -11.78
N SER A 658 18.78 30.71 -12.00
CA SER A 658 18.21 31.72 -11.08
C SER A 658 17.38 31.12 -9.92
N SER A 659 17.40 29.79 -9.73
CA SER A 659 16.66 29.05 -8.68
C SER A 659 15.16 29.36 -8.61
N ASN A 660 14.54 29.69 -9.74
CA ASN A 660 13.10 29.97 -9.86
C ASN A 660 12.62 29.66 -11.29
N PHE A 661 11.60 28.80 -11.44
CA PHE A 661 11.09 28.38 -12.76
C PHE A 661 10.36 29.47 -13.57
N THR A 662 10.12 30.65 -13.00
CA THR A 662 9.49 31.79 -13.70
C THR A 662 10.47 32.89 -14.12
N PHE A 663 11.75 32.77 -13.73
CA PHE A 663 12.83 33.67 -14.13
C PHE A 663 13.76 32.98 -15.14
N ASP A 664 13.96 33.68 -16.25
CA ASP A 664 14.91 33.38 -17.34
C ASP A 664 14.62 32.06 -18.12
N ASP A 665 14.83 32.07 -19.43
CA ASP A 665 14.47 30.96 -20.33
C ASP A 665 15.40 29.74 -20.16
N ASN A 666 15.14 28.92 -19.14
CA ASN A 666 15.98 27.78 -18.75
C ASN A 666 15.26 26.40 -18.76
N MET A 667 13.93 26.33 -19.01
CA MET A 667 13.24 25.04 -19.12
C MET A 667 13.50 24.43 -20.49
N CYS A 668 14.06 23.22 -20.58
CA CYS A 668 14.43 22.63 -21.86
C CYS A 668 13.32 21.78 -22.48
N SER A 669 13.15 21.90 -23.79
CA SER A 669 12.31 21.01 -24.60
C SER A 669 13.01 20.60 -25.89
N ASN A 670 12.80 19.34 -26.30
CA ASN A 670 13.23 18.80 -27.60
C ASN A 670 14.76 18.64 -27.84
N TYR A 671 15.57 18.31 -26.82
CA TYR A 671 16.83 17.59 -27.13
C TYR A 671 16.53 16.12 -27.43
N ASP A 672 17.11 15.61 -28.52
CA ASP A 672 16.73 14.33 -29.11
C ASP A 672 17.32 13.11 -28.36
N GLY A 673 16.71 11.94 -28.54
CA GLY A 673 17.27 10.64 -28.15
C GLY A 673 16.35 9.77 -27.28
N HIS A 674 15.78 10.31 -26.21
CA HIS A 674 15.35 9.50 -25.06
C HIS A 674 13.86 9.14 -25.04
N TYR A 675 13.02 9.94 -25.69
CA TYR A 675 11.60 9.67 -25.95
C TYR A 675 11.31 9.59 -27.46
N GLU A 676 10.21 8.94 -27.84
CA GLU A 676 9.87 8.57 -29.22
C GLU A 676 9.66 9.77 -30.18
N LYS A 677 9.13 10.87 -29.66
CA LYS A 677 8.67 12.04 -30.43
C LYS A 677 8.97 13.35 -29.70
N HIS A 678 9.13 14.41 -30.46
CA HIS A 678 9.04 15.79 -29.98
C HIS A 678 7.61 16.12 -29.52
N ILE A 679 7.48 16.91 -28.46
CA ILE A 679 6.19 17.36 -27.90
C ILE A 679 5.86 18.82 -28.21
N ARG A 680 6.77 19.54 -28.88
CA ARG A 680 6.58 20.91 -29.38
C ARG A 680 7.13 21.02 -30.81
N THR A 681 6.67 22.01 -31.55
CA THR A 681 7.20 22.36 -32.88
C THR A 681 8.49 23.19 -32.82
N THR A 682 8.68 23.96 -31.74
CA THR A 682 9.92 24.70 -31.47
C THR A 682 10.92 23.84 -30.70
N SER A 683 12.20 23.98 -31.02
CA SER A 683 13.32 23.35 -30.32
C SER A 683 13.98 24.35 -29.36
N GLY A 684 14.31 23.91 -28.14
CA GLY A 684 15.07 24.72 -27.17
C GLY A 684 14.29 25.08 -25.93
N GLU A 685 14.65 26.23 -25.34
CA GLU A 685 14.19 26.67 -24.04
C GLU A 685 12.80 27.35 -24.07
N PHE A 686 12.17 27.46 -22.90
CA PHE A 686 10.93 28.20 -22.69
C PHE A 686 10.75 28.66 -21.23
N SER A 687 9.98 29.72 -21.06
CA SER A 687 9.42 30.16 -19.78
C SER A 687 8.03 29.54 -19.52
N ILE A 688 7.65 29.36 -18.25
CA ILE A 688 6.30 28.92 -17.83
C ILE A 688 5.50 30.05 -17.14
N VAL A 689 4.19 29.88 -17.05
CA VAL A 689 3.27 30.70 -16.23
C VAL A 689 3.02 30.04 -14.87
N ASP A 690 2.71 28.75 -14.89
CA ASP A 690 2.49 27.93 -13.70
C ASP A 690 2.82 26.46 -13.98
N TYR A 691 3.02 25.66 -12.94
CA TYR A 691 3.15 24.21 -13.01
C TYR A 691 2.40 23.53 -11.86
N GLU A 692 1.87 22.35 -12.12
CA GLU A 692 1.17 21.53 -11.13
C GLU A 692 1.71 20.10 -11.16
N VAL A 693 1.81 19.48 -9.98
CA VAL A 693 2.13 18.06 -9.83
C VAL A 693 0.98 17.37 -9.13
N PHE A 694 0.51 16.29 -9.75
CA PHE A 694 -0.57 15.44 -9.24
C PHE A 694 -0.02 14.07 -8.87
N LYS A 695 -0.37 13.55 -7.69
CA LYS A 695 -0.28 12.13 -7.40
C LYS A 695 -1.50 11.44 -7.99
N VAL A 696 -1.27 10.49 -8.89
CA VAL A 696 -2.32 9.64 -9.46
C VAL A 696 -2.59 8.49 -8.49
N ILE A 697 -3.83 8.37 -8.04
CA ILE A 697 -4.29 7.23 -7.25
C ILE A 697 -5.45 6.53 -7.97
N ILE A 698 -5.49 5.20 -7.92
CA ILE A 698 -6.59 4.42 -8.50
C ILE A 698 -7.86 4.69 -7.67
N THR A 699 -8.97 4.94 -8.35
CA THR A 699 -10.31 4.90 -7.73
C THR A 699 -10.91 3.53 -7.93
N GLY A 700 -11.40 2.93 -6.84
CA GLY A 700 -12.36 1.82 -6.90
C GLY A 700 -13.80 2.29 -6.94
#